data_AF-R5MBY5-F1
#
_entry.id   AF-R5MBY5-F1
#
_cell.length_a   1.000
_cell.length_b   1.000
_cell.length_c   1.000
_cell.angle_alpha   90.00
_cell.angle_beta   90.00
_cell.angle_gamma   90.00
#
_symmetry.space_group_name_H-M   'P 1'
#
loop_
_entity.id
_entity.type
_entity.pdbx_description
1 polymer ?
#
loop_
_entity_poly.entity_id
_entity_poly.type
_entity_poly.pdbx_seq_one_letter_code
_entity_poly.pdbx_strand_id
1 'polypeptide(L)'
;MQKKKVNMIVLVVSVILMLIGLSYGYFLIRKNQENNNVAGSECFKLEFSNESEAINLSNMYPISDEEGKKQIPYSFTITNTCNMLAGYTVNMEMLEGTTLNSKYLDVLVNNEEIKLLSTYEATDTVIANSTESRVIAKGTLGYKDSVDYTVRFWMDKDVEDIESMNKYFASKIVVVATPSTWDSTSAGYNTLHDAILANEYQSTPEKAIEKIKAKGNPDLSQTAPIIKWVEKTGESTTQQVIKPAESAIKSDAQTSDLTDNDTKLKLYTTKTFNSNTGRYSMGEAVFVDPTTIDFNGATKYYYQNEYIQYNMDNGKLRTISDNGSNTIYLVTGVTKTSSTGNWNGVKYDAVAYKLSLTQLTETELETDKSDKGLYQAADDYGTTYYYRGNVKNNIVQFAGFYWQIVRINGDGSIRLMYDGTVKNATGGDQTIGNSQFNSKYNNPAYVGYMYGNPDGTTFDEVHNNTNNSIIKTAVDNWYKTNIVDKGFSSNVSNAVGFCGDRTLRSGDGVSTTQNSYFSSYKRLENNTPQFTCPELSRDLYTTAASSIGNKALTYPVGLITYDELVYAGMDNRHTNKLSWAYSTQHYWTMSPSSFDATLGYAIEWFLNSAGNLTPWWGVGSHLGARPVINLKSDTLITGGIGTGSDPFVVG
;
A
#
# COMPACT_ATOMS: atom_id res chain seq x y z
N MET A 1 23.08 -70.77 -2.15
CA MET A 1 22.01 -69.79 -1.79
C MET A 1 22.50 -68.34 -1.63
N GLN A 2 23.79 -68.07 -1.39
CA GLN A 2 24.32 -66.70 -1.19
C GLN A 2 24.41 -65.84 -2.48
N LYS A 3 24.75 -66.39 -3.65
CA LYS A 3 24.84 -65.61 -4.91
C LYS A 3 23.50 -64.99 -5.37
N LYS A 4 22.36 -65.65 -5.11
CA LYS A 4 21.03 -65.12 -5.46
C LYS A 4 20.62 -63.92 -4.58
N LYS A 5 21.06 -63.87 -3.31
CA LYS A 5 20.75 -62.76 -2.41
C LYS A 5 21.55 -61.49 -2.74
N VAL A 6 22.81 -61.64 -3.16
CA VAL A 6 23.65 -60.49 -3.56
C VAL A 6 23.15 -59.84 -4.85
N ASN A 7 22.77 -60.63 -5.87
CA ASN A 7 22.22 -60.08 -7.10
C ASN A 7 20.87 -59.38 -6.90
N MET A 8 20.05 -59.83 -5.93
CA MET A 8 18.77 -59.19 -5.62
C MET A 8 18.96 -57.83 -4.93
N ILE A 9 19.97 -57.70 -4.06
CA ILE A 9 20.28 -56.44 -3.37
C ILE A 9 20.85 -55.41 -4.37
N VAL A 10 21.72 -55.83 -5.30
CA VAL A 10 22.25 -54.94 -6.35
C VAL A 10 21.14 -54.46 -7.29
N LEU A 11 20.16 -55.31 -7.61
CA LEU A 11 19.02 -54.93 -8.45
C LEU A 11 18.09 -53.94 -7.74
N VAL A 12 17.83 -54.13 -6.44
CA VAL A 12 17.01 -53.21 -5.64
C VAL A 12 17.70 -51.85 -5.46
N VAL A 13 19.01 -51.83 -5.20
CA VAL A 13 19.77 -50.56 -5.09
C VAL A 13 19.85 -49.84 -6.44
N SER A 14 19.95 -50.57 -7.57
CA SER A 14 19.95 -49.98 -8.91
C SER A 14 18.57 -49.40 -9.29
N VAL A 15 17.47 -50.05 -8.89
CA VAL A 15 16.11 -49.54 -9.09
C VAL A 15 15.83 -48.33 -8.20
N ILE A 16 16.33 -48.30 -6.97
CA ILE A 16 16.21 -47.13 -6.08
C ILE A 16 17.04 -45.95 -6.60
N LEU A 17 18.24 -46.19 -7.13
CA LEU A 17 19.06 -45.14 -7.78
C LEU A 17 18.43 -44.64 -9.09
N MET A 18 17.76 -45.50 -9.86
CA MET A 18 16.96 -45.07 -11.01
C MET A 18 15.71 -44.28 -10.58
N LEU A 19 15.09 -44.59 -9.44
CA LEU A 19 13.95 -43.82 -8.91
C LEU A 19 14.38 -42.46 -8.32
N ILE A 20 15.59 -42.35 -7.77
CA ILE A 20 16.18 -41.07 -7.38
C ILE A 20 16.63 -40.27 -8.62
N GLY A 21 17.07 -40.95 -9.69
CA GLY A 21 17.39 -40.35 -10.99
C GLY A 21 16.16 -39.91 -11.80
N LEU A 22 14.98 -40.48 -11.55
CA LEU A 22 13.72 -40.11 -12.21
C LEU A 22 12.95 -38.98 -11.50
N SER A 23 13.46 -38.46 -10.38
CA SER A 23 12.97 -37.23 -9.74
C SER A 23 13.69 -35.96 -10.24
N TYR A 24 14.66 -36.08 -11.15
CA TYR A 24 15.46 -34.96 -11.66
C TYR A 24 15.53 -34.89 -13.20
N GLY A 25 14.61 -35.55 -13.90
CA GLY A 25 14.58 -35.64 -15.36
C GLY A 25 13.20 -35.44 -15.94
N TYR A 26 12.61 -34.26 -15.75
CA TYR A 26 11.52 -33.75 -16.59
C TYR A 26 11.61 -32.21 -16.64
N PHE A 27 12.73 -31.73 -17.20
CA PHE A 27 12.83 -30.36 -17.70
C PHE A 27 13.27 -30.50 -19.14
N LEU A 28 12.46 -29.94 -20.05
CA LEU A 28 12.60 -29.82 -21.50
C LEU A 28 11.73 -30.75 -22.35
N ILE A 29 10.98 -30.05 -23.22
CA ILE A 29 10.27 -30.46 -24.45
C ILE A 29 8.80 -30.88 -24.29
N ARG A 30 7.92 -29.88 -24.48
CA ARG A 30 6.71 -30.00 -25.31
C ARG A 30 6.49 -28.71 -26.10
N LYS A 31 6.79 -28.76 -27.41
CA LYS A 31 6.20 -27.84 -28.40
C LYS A 31 4.74 -28.23 -28.58
N ASN A 32 3.82 -27.29 -28.41
CA ASN A 32 2.58 -27.25 -29.18
C ASN A 32 2.26 -25.78 -29.48
N GLN A 33 2.37 -25.44 -30.76
CA GLN A 33 1.98 -24.15 -31.32
C GLN A 33 0.47 -24.13 -31.53
N GLU A 34 -0.16 -23.14 -30.91
CA GLU A 34 -1.26 -22.27 -31.34
C GLU A 34 -1.99 -21.79 -30.07
N ASN A 35 -1.84 -20.50 -29.75
CA ASN A 35 -2.55 -19.78 -28.69
C ASN A 35 -2.25 -20.16 -27.21
N ASN A 36 -1.01 -20.46 -26.86
CA ASN A 36 -0.56 -20.47 -25.45
C ASN A 36 0.79 -19.74 -25.30
N ASN A 37 0.86 -18.82 -24.33
CA ASN A 37 2.05 -18.10 -23.91
C ASN A 37 3.26 -19.04 -23.83
N VAL A 38 4.36 -18.72 -24.53
CA VAL A 38 5.63 -19.44 -24.38
C VAL A 38 6.26 -19.03 -23.04
N ALA A 39 5.73 -19.57 -21.95
CA ALA A 39 6.55 -19.82 -20.78
C ALA A 39 7.51 -20.95 -21.17
N GLY A 40 8.82 -20.69 -21.18
CA GLY A 40 9.83 -21.72 -21.39
C GLY A 40 9.87 -22.78 -20.27
N SER A 41 8.93 -22.74 -19.32
CA SER A 41 8.81 -23.66 -18.20
C SER A 41 7.37 -23.91 -17.78
N GLU A 42 7.03 -25.17 -17.49
CA GLU A 42 5.76 -25.61 -16.88
C GLU A 42 5.55 -25.06 -15.45
N CYS A 43 6.59 -24.49 -14.82
CA CYS A 43 6.54 -23.98 -13.45
C CYS A 43 6.10 -22.52 -13.30
N PHE A 44 6.10 -21.73 -14.37
CA PHE A 44 5.71 -20.32 -14.29
C PHE A 44 4.56 -20.01 -15.23
N LYS A 45 3.53 -19.38 -14.66
CA LYS A 45 2.46 -18.73 -15.41
C LYS A 45 2.82 -17.27 -15.64
N LEU A 46 2.71 -16.83 -16.89
CA LEU A 46 2.89 -15.43 -17.30
C LEU A 46 1.53 -14.83 -17.66
N GLU A 47 1.20 -13.68 -17.08
CA GLU A 47 -0.06 -12.95 -17.32
C GLU A 47 0.21 -11.48 -17.68
N PHE A 48 -0.12 -11.07 -18.90
CA PHE A 48 -0.01 -9.67 -19.33
C PHE A 48 -1.22 -8.86 -18.84
N SER A 49 -0.97 -7.65 -18.35
CA SER A 49 -2.00 -6.81 -17.71
C SER A 49 -2.66 -5.81 -18.68
N ASN A 50 -1.93 -5.31 -19.68
CA ASN A 50 -2.40 -4.18 -20.50
C ASN A 50 -2.05 -4.27 -22.00
N GLU A 51 -1.43 -5.35 -22.47
CA GLU A 51 -0.92 -5.43 -23.84
C GLU A 51 -1.06 -6.82 -24.45
N SER A 52 -0.90 -6.89 -25.78
CA SER A 52 -0.84 -8.16 -26.52
C SER A 52 0.43 -8.95 -26.19
N GLU A 53 0.45 -10.26 -26.45
CA GLU A 53 1.59 -11.16 -26.16
C GLU A 53 2.88 -10.84 -26.92
N ALA A 54 2.84 -9.96 -27.93
CA ALA A 54 3.99 -9.53 -28.72
C ALA A 54 4.22 -8.03 -28.57
N ILE A 55 5.47 -7.65 -28.33
CA ILE A 55 5.92 -6.26 -28.29
C ILE A 55 6.32 -5.88 -29.71
N ASN A 56 5.61 -4.92 -30.30
CA ASN A 56 5.82 -4.49 -31.67
C ASN A 56 5.94 -2.97 -31.72
N LEU A 57 7.12 -2.49 -32.12
CA LEU A 57 7.39 -1.06 -32.30
C LEU A 57 7.75 -0.83 -33.77
N SER A 58 6.97 0.03 -34.42
CA SER A 58 7.15 0.38 -35.84
C SER A 58 7.54 1.85 -35.97
N ASN A 59 8.30 2.17 -37.01
CA ASN A 59 8.72 3.53 -37.33
C ASN A 59 9.38 4.24 -36.14
N MET A 60 10.28 3.54 -35.44
CA MET A 60 10.94 4.10 -34.26
C MET A 60 11.87 5.26 -34.64
N TYR A 61 11.85 6.29 -33.81
CA TYR A 61 12.75 7.45 -33.85
C TYR A 61 13.37 7.66 -32.47
N PRO A 62 14.61 8.20 -32.40
CA PRO A 62 15.24 8.57 -31.15
C PRO A 62 14.35 9.51 -30.34
N ILE A 63 14.14 9.19 -29.07
CA ILE A 63 13.43 10.06 -28.11
C ILE A 63 14.22 10.17 -26.82
N SER A 64 13.99 11.24 -26.07
CA SER A 64 14.65 11.42 -24.77
C SER A 64 14.17 10.42 -23.71
N ASP A 65 15.01 10.12 -22.72
CA ASP A 65 14.62 9.29 -21.56
C ASP A 65 13.38 9.84 -20.83
N GLU A 66 13.23 11.16 -20.79
CA GLU A 66 12.06 11.83 -20.20
C GLU A 66 10.77 11.55 -20.97
N GLU A 67 10.84 11.37 -22.29
CA GLU A 67 9.71 10.96 -23.13
C GLU A 67 9.51 9.44 -23.07
N GLY A 68 10.59 8.66 -23.07
CA GLY A 68 10.57 7.21 -22.93
C GLY A 68 9.89 6.74 -21.63
N LYS A 69 10.20 7.37 -20.50
CA LYS A 69 9.57 7.10 -19.19
C LYS A 69 8.06 7.35 -19.17
N LYS A 70 7.55 8.27 -20.00
CA LYS A 70 6.12 8.61 -20.08
C LYS A 70 5.32 7.61 -20.90
N GLN A 71 5.98 6.71 -21.63
CA GLN A 71 5.28 5.67 -22.37
C GLN A 71 4.55 4.71 -21.42
N ILE A 72 3.45 4.14 -21.92
CA ILE A 72 2.72 3.09 -21.21
C ILE A 72 3.62 1.84 -21.17
N PRO A 73 3.91 1.28 -19.98
CA PRO A 73 4.78 0.13 -19.88
C PRO A 73 4.06 -1.16 -20.29
N TYR A 74 4.80 -2.09 -20.88
CA TYR A 74 4.38 -3.48 -21.00
C TYR A 74 4.40 -4.13 -19.62
N SER A 75 3.23 -4.48 -19.10
CA SER A 75 3.10 -4.99 -17.72
C SER A 75 2.71 -6.47 -17.72
N PHE A 76 3.40 -7.27 -16.90
CA PHE A 76 3.10 -8.68 -16.75
C PHE A 76 3.40 -9.20 -15.34
N THR A 77 2.73 -10.28 -14.96
CA THR A 77 2.92 -10.97 -13.68
C THR A 77 3.46 -12.37 -13.93
N ILE A 78 4.50 -12.75 -13.18
CA ILE A 78 5.04 -14.11 -13.14
C ILE A 78 4.55 -14.76 -11.85
N THR A 79 3.92 -15.93 -11.95
CA THR A 79 3.44 -16.71 -10.80
C THR A 79 4.02 -18.11 -10.82
N ASN A 80 4.59 -18.55 -9.70
CA ASN A 80 5.07 -19.92 -9.56
C ASN A 80 3.89 -20.89 -9.36
N THR A 81 3.69 -21.80 -10.31
CA THR A 81 2.66 -22.85 -10.27
C THR A 81 3.20 -24.18 -9.76
N CYS A 82 4.53 -24.35 -9.69
CA CYS A 82 5.16 -25.53 -9.13
C CYS A 82 5.15 -25.50 -7.59
N ASN A 83 4.95 -26.67 -6.98
CA ASN A 83 4.90 -26.85 -5.53
C ASN A 83 6.30 -26.84 -4.85
N MET A 84 7.26 -26.12 -5.45
CA MET A 84 8.63 -26.00 -5.00
C MET A 84 9.18 -24.62 -5.31
N LEU A 85 10.26 -24.24 -4.64
CA LEU A 85 11.02 -23.04 -4.95
C LEU A 85 11.62 -23.14 -6.37
N ALA A 86 11.42 -22.10 -7.17
CA ALA A 86 11.92 -22.06 -8.54
C ALA A 86 12.55 -20.70 -8.84
N GLY A 87 13.73 -20.74 -9.45
CA GLY A 87 14.41 -19.58 -10.01
C GLY A 87 13.92 -19.33 -11.42
N TYR A 88 13.94 -18.08 -11.86
CA TYR A 88 13.60 -17.72 -13.22
C TYR A 88 14.50 -16.62 -13.76
N THR A 89 14.63 -16.61 -15.08
CA THR A 89 15.12 -15.47 -15.85
C THR A 89 13.98 -14.95 -16.72
N VAL A 90 13.92 -13.63 -16.85
CA VAL A 90 13.04 -12.92 -17.77
C VAL A 90 13.89 -12.49 -18.94
N ASN A 91 13.63 -13.07 -20.09
CA ASN A 91 14.38 -12.84 -21.31
C ASN A 91 13.57 -12.00 -22.28
N MET A 92 14.22 -11.03 -22.88
CA MET A 92 13.73 -10.30 -24.03
C MET A 92 14.25 -10.97 -25.29
N GLU A 93 13.37 -11.63 -26.03
CA GLU A 93 13.75 -12.38 -27.24
C GLU A 93 13.21 -11.69 -28.49
N MET A 94 14.13 -11.27 -29.36
CA MET A 94 13.85 -10.56 -30.62
C MET A 94 13.42 -11.56 -31.70
N LEU A 95 12.21 -11.37 -32.20
CA LEU A 95 11.58 -12.27 -33.18
C LEU A 95 12.19 -12.11 -34.58
N GLU A 96 11.99 -13.15 -35.41
CA GLU A 96 12.29 -13.12 -36.84
C GLU A 96 11.65 -11.89 -37.50
N GLY A 97 12.39 -11.22 -38.38
CA GLY A 97 11.92 -10.01 -39.07
C GLY A 97 12.19 -8.70 -38.32
N THR A 98 12.72 -8.76 -37.09
CA THR A 98 13.26 -7.57 -36.42
C THR A 98 14.41 -6.98 -37.21
N THR A 99 14.36 -5.68 -37.47
CA THR A 99 15.36 -4.95 -38.25
C THR A 99 16.11 -3.89 -37.44
N LEU A 100 15.59 -3.51 -36.26
CA LEU A 100 16.28 -2.63 -35.33
C LEU A 100 17.30 -3.42 -34.51
N ASN A 101 18.53 -2.90 -34.42
CA ASN A 101 19.60 -3.53 -33.65
C ASN A 101 19.44 -3.21 -32.14
N SER A 102 19.68 -4.19 -31.28
CA SER A 102 19.58 -4.06 -29.81
C SER A 102 20.50 -2.99 -29.21
N LYS A 103 21.58 -2.58 -29.89
CA LYS A 103 22.49 -1.51 -29.43
C LYS A 103 21.89 -0.10 -29.50
N TYR A 104 20.72 0.06 -30.11
CA TYR A 104 20.02 1.33 -30.28
C TYR A 104 18.72 1.41 -29.47
N LEU A 105 18.45 0.40 -28.64
CA LEU A 105 17.19 0.29 -27.91
C LEU A 105 17.45 0.42 -26.41
N ASP A 106 16.91 1.48 -25.82
CA ASP A 106 16.85 1.63 -24.38
C ASP A 106 15.78 0.72 -23.78
N VAL A 107 16.11 0.16 -22.61
CA VAL A 107 15.24 -0.70 -21.82
C VAL A 107 15.16 -0.13 -20.41
N LEU A 108 13.93 -0.02 -19.90
CA LEU A 108 13.67 0.34 -18.52
C LEU A 108 12.76 -0.71 -17.88
N VAL A 109 13.29 -1.41 -16.86
CA VAL A 109 12.54 -2.40 -16.07
C VAL A 109 12.19 -1.78 -14.70
N ASN A 110 10.91 -1.78 -14.31
CA ASN A 110 10.45 -1.33 -12.96
C ASN A 110 11.04 0.02 -12.46
N ASN A 111 11.22 1.00 -13.35
CA ASN A 111 11.87 2.29 -13.06
C ASN A 111 13.29 2.18 -12.45
N GLU A 112 14.01 1.09 -12.73
CA GLU A 112 15.42 0.92 -12.40
C GLU A 112 16.32 1.76 -13.34
N GLU A 113 17.55 1.30 -13.56
CA GLU A 113 18.52 1.91 -14.46
C GLU A 113 18.10 1.71 -15.93
N ILE A 114 18.18 2.78 -16.73
CA ILE A 114 18.01 2.71 -18.19
C ILE A 114 19.28 2.12 -18.79
N LYS A 115 19.12 1.10 -19.62
CA LYS A 115 20.24 0.42 -20.30
C LYS A 115 19.90 0.09 -21.73
N LEU A 116 20.91 0.19 -22.60
CA LEU A 116 20.84 -0.38 -23.94
C LEU A 116 20.63 -1.89 -23.86
N LEU A 117 19.69 -2.43 -24.65
CA LEU A 117 19.35 -3.85 -24.68
C LEU A 117 20.59 -4.74 -24.92
N SER A 118 21.53 -4.28 -25.75
CA SER A 118 22.77 -5.01 -26.04
C SER A 118 23.72 -5.18 -24.85
N THR A 119 23.55 -4.39 -23.78
CA THR A 119 24.39 -4.44 -22.56
C THR A 119 23.93 -5.50 -21.56
N TYR A 120 22.70 -5.99 -21.72
CA TYR A 120 22.20 -7.12 -20.93
C TYR A 120 22.90 -8.43 -21.35
N GLU A 121 22.92 -9.39 -20.44
CA GLU A 121 23.54 -10.71 -20.66
C GLU A 121 22.85 -11.42 -21.84
N ALA A 122 23.64 -11.86 -22.82
CA ALA A 122 23.15 -12.67 -23.94
C ALA A 122 22.82 -14.09 -23.47
N THR A 123 21.75 -14.67 -24.02
CA THR A 123 21.33 -16.03 -23.72
C THR A 123 20.76 -16.72 -24.96
N ASP A 124 20.47 -18.01 -24.85
CA ASP A 124 19.93 -18.80 -25.94
C ASP A 124 18.47 -18.41 -26.27
N THR A 125 18.13 -18.44 -27.56
CA THR A 125 16.76 -18.25 -28.05
C THR A 125 15.93 -19.51 -27.83
N VAL A 126 14.71 -19.36 -27.34
CA VAL A 126 13.76 -20.47 -27.13
C VAL A 126 12.72 -20.55 -28.25
N ILE A 127 12.38 -19.41 -28.85
CA ILE A 127 11.42 -19.30 -29.96
C ILE A 127 12.17 -19.55 -31.28
N ALA A 128 11.56 -20.36 -32.15
CA ALA A 128 12.15 -20.70 -33.44
C ALA A 128 12.36 -19.44 -34.29
N ASN A 129 13.52 -19.36 -34.96
CA ASN A 129 13.94 -18.27 -35.85
C ASN A 129 14.15 -16.90 -35.19
N SER A 130 14.06 -16.80 -33.86
CA SER A 130 14.47 -15.60 -33.14
C SER A 130 15.94 -15.27 -33.41
N THR A 131 16.25 -13.98 -33.35
CA THR A 131 17.56 -13.44 -33.75
C THR A 131 18.50 -13.20 -32.58
N GLU A 132 17.97 -12.81 -31.43
CA GLU A 132 18.73 -12.42 -30.25
C GLU A 132 17.89 -12.60 -28.98
N SER A 133 18.50 -12.98 -27.86
CA SER A 133 17.84 -13.07 -26.55
C SER A 133 18.73 -12.47 -25.45
N ARG A 134 18.12 -11.68 -24.57
CA ARG A 134 18.80 -10.93 -23.50
C ARG A 134 18.10 -11.09 -22.15
N VAL A 135 18.84 -11.40 -21.09
CA VAL A 135 18.29 -11.53 -19.73
C VAL A 135 18.10 -10.13 -19.12
N ILE A 136 16.85 -9.70 -18.98
CA ILE A 136 16.50 -8.36 -18.46
C ILE A 136 16.19 -8.36 -16.96
N ALA A 137 15.80 -9.52 -16.40
CA ALA A 137 15.59 -9.69 -14.97
C ALA A 137 15.78 -11.15 -14.54
N LYS A 138 15.96 -11.36 -13.23
CA LYS A 138 16.05 -12.67 -12.59
C LYS A 138 15.43 -12.63 -11.20
N GLY A 139 14.99 -13.78 -10.72
CA GLY A 139 14.44 -13.91 -9.37
C GLY A 139 14.16 -15.35 -8.98
N THR A 140 13.61 -15.52 -7.79
CA THR A 140 13.16 -16.79 -7.23
C THR A 140 11.77 -16.56 -6.63
N LEU A 141 10.87 -17.52 -6.82
CA LEU A 141 9.53 -17.50 -6.23
C LEU A 141 9.25 -18.82 -5.54
N GLY A 142 8.68 -18.77 -4.35
CA GLY A 142 8.11 -19.94 -3.69
C GLY A 142 6.74 -20.30 -4.30
N TYR A 143 6.15 -21.39 -3.83
CA TYR A 143 4.88 -21.88 -4.39
C TYR A 143 3.75 -20.84 -4.23
N LYS A 144 3.06 -20.54 -5.33
CA LYS A 144 2.00 -19.52 -5.46
C LYS A 144 2.44 -18.08 -5.23
N ASP A 145 3.71 -17.82 -4.97
CA ASP A 145 4.20 -16.45 -4.97
C ASP A 145 4.20 -15.90 -6.39
N SER A 146 4.07 -14.58 -6.47
CA SER A 146 4.08 -13.86 -7.72
C SER A 146 4.86 -12.56 -7.62
N VAL A 147 5.27 -12.07 -8.77
CA VAL A 147 6.00 -10.81 -8.94
C VAL A 147 5.55 -10.13 -10.22
N ASP A 148 5.34 -8.83 -10.12
CA ASP A 148 5.01 -8.00 -11.27
C ASP A 148 6.28 -7.52 -11.98
N TYR A 149 6.21 -7.26 -13.27
CA TYR A 149 7.24 -6.55 -14.02
C TYR A 149 6.59 -5.58 -14.96
N THR A 150 7.26 -4.46 -15.16
CA THR A 150 6.96 -3.45 -16.15
C THR A 150 8.19 -3.23 -16.99
N VAL A 151 8.03 -3.16 -18.31
CA VAL A 151 9.14 -2.88 -19.22
C VAL A 151 8.74 -1.83 -20.23
N ARG A 152 9.62 -0.86 -20.45
CA ARG A 152 9.51 0.15 -21.50
C ARG A 152 10.69 0.04 -22.44
N PHE A 153 10.45 0.39 -23.70
CA PHE A 153 11.44 0.38 -24.74
C PHE A 153 11.31 1.62 -25.60
N TRP A 154 12.42 2.25 -25.92
CA TRP A 154 12.46 3.32 -26.91
C TRP A 154 13.80 3.34 -27.62
N MET A 155 13.85 4.04 -28.76
CA MET A 155 15.11 4.22 -29.47
C MET A 155 15.92 5.27 -28.74
N ASP A 156 17.15 4.93 -28.40
CA ASP A 156 18.06 5.79 -27.64
C ASP A 156 18.25 7.14 -28.34
N LYS A 157 18.24 8.24 -27.57
CA LYS A 157 18.31 9.61 -28.09
C LYS A 157 19.62 9.91 -28.83
N ASP A 158 20.70 9.20 -28.48
CA ASP A 158 22.06 9.40 -29.00
C ASP A 158 22.29 8.60 -30.30
N VAL A 159 21.25 7.97 -30.86
CA VAL A 159 21.33 7.32 -32.15
C VAL A 159 21.35 8.34 -33.29
N GLU A 160 22.53 8.58 -33.84
CA GLU A 160 22.77 9.48 -34.98
C GLU A 160 22.61 8.79 -36.35
N ASP A 161 22.59 7.45 -36.38
CA ASP A 161 22.55 6.65 -37.60
C ASP A 161 21.16 6.70 -38.25
N ILE A 162 21.00 7.54 -39.28
CA ILE A 162 19.72 7.70 -40.01
C ILE A 162 19.26 6.37 -40.63
N GLU A 163 20.17 5.46 -40.99
CA GLU A 163 19.79 4.15 -41.54
C GLU A 163 19.14 3.24 -40.49
N SER A 164 19.32 3.52 -39.21
CA SER A 164 18.71 2.78 -38.10
C SER A 164 17.32 3.30 -37.72
N MET A 165 16.91 4.47 -38.22
CA MET A 165 15.58 5.02 -38.02
C MET A 165 14.54 4.29 -38.90
N ASN A 166 13.27 4.39 -38.52
CA ASN A 166 12.17 3.69 -39.21
C ASN A 166 12.31 2.17 -39.26
N LYS A 167 13.15 1.59 -38.40
CA LYS A 167 13.26 0.15 -38.27
C LYS A 167 12.11 -0.40 -37.43
N TYR A 168 11.90 -1.69 -37.61
CA TYR A 168 10.89 -2.47 -36.92
C TYR A 168 11.54 -3.31 -35.82
N PHE A 169 10.96 -3.26 -34.63
CA PHE A 169 11.34 -4.08 -33.48
C PHE A 169 10.16 -4.96 -33.08
N ALA A 170 10.40 -6.27 -33.08
CA ALA A 170 9.43 -7.27 -32.64
C ALA A 170 10.06 -8.19 -31.61
N SER A 171 9.42 -8.35 -30.46
CA SER A 171 9.95 -9.21 -29.40
C SER A 171 8.87 -9.87 -28.56
N LYS A 172 9.29 -10.85 -27.76
CA LYS A 172 8.48 -11.48 -26.71
C LYS A 172 9.24 -11.57 -25.41
N ILE A 173 8.48 -11.48 -24.31
CA ILE A 173 8.94 -11.86 -22.98
C ILE A 173 8.93 -13.38 -22.89
N VAL A 174 10.08 -13.98 -22.61
CA VAL A 174 10.25 -15.42 -22.38
C VAL A 174 10.72 -15.63 -20.96
N VAL A 175 9.97 -16.41 -20.17
CA VAL A 175 10.37 -16.79 -18.82
C VAL A 175 10.97 -18.19 -18.85
N VAL A 176 12.23 -18.32 -18.43
CA VAL A 176 12.93 -19.61 -18.33
C VAL A 176 13.11 -19.94 -16.86
N ALA A 177 12.54 -21.07 -16.42
CA ALA A 177 12.71 -21.55 -15.05
C ALA A 177 13.93 -22.45 -14.91
N THR A 178 14.50 -22.40 -13.72
CA THR A 178 15.49 -23.37 -13.24
C THR A 178 15.09 -23.79 -11.83
N PRO A 179 15.17 -25.09 -11.48
CA PRO A 179 15.10 -25.50 -10.08
C PRO A 179 16.05 -24.65 -9.24
N SER A 180 15.56 -24.10 -8.13
CA SER A 180 16.35 -23.21 -7.29
C SER A 180 16.30 -23.69 -5.85
N THR A 181 17.47 -23.68 -5.23
CA THR A 181 17.64 -23.82 -3.78
C THR A 181 18.15 -22.50 -3.20
N TRP A 182 17.99 -21.39 -3.93
CA TRP A 182 18.51 -20.11 -3.51
C TRP A 182 17.69 -19.60 -2.32
N ASP A 183 18.36 -19.40 -1.20
CA ASP A 183 17.92 -18.56 -0.10
C ASP A 183 19.09 -17.66 0.32
N SER A 184 18.79 -16.67 1.17
CA SER A 184 19.78 -15.68 1.56
C SER A 184 20.99 -16.28 2.30
N THR A 185 20.76 -17.29 3.14
CA THR A 185 21.80 -17.94 3.94
C THR A 185 22.71 -18.83 3.09
N SER A 186 22.16 -19.58 2.14
CA SER A 186 22.93 -20.37 1.15
C SER A 186 23.75 -19.49 0.22
N ALA A 187 23.31 -18.26 -0.02
CA ALA A 187 24.06 -17.24 -0.74
C ALA A 187 25.14 -16.53 0.12
N GLY A 188 25.24 -16.86 1.41
CA GLY A 188 26.22 -16.33 2.35
C GLY A 188 25.78 -15.09 3.14
N TYR A 189 24.51 -14.68 3.01
CA TYR A 189 23.94 -13.51 3.69
C TYR A 189 23.13 -13.94 4.92
N ASN A 190 23.79 -13.96 6.08
CA ASN A 190 23.22 -14.50 7.31
C ASN A 190 22.52 -13.45 8.20
N THR A 191 22.72 -12.15 7.94
CA THR A 191 22.00 -11.09 8.63
C THR A 191 20.73 -10.74 7.86
N LEU A 192 19.67 -10.35 8.58
CA LEU A 192 18.43 -9.88 7.94
C LEU A 192 18.69 -8.65 7.05
N HIS A 193 19.59 -7.76 7.49
CA HIS A 193 20.02 -6.59 6.73
C HIS A 193 20.54 -6.95 5.33
N ASP A 194 21.54 -7.84 5.27
CA ASP A 194 22.17 -8.20 3.99
C ASP A 194 21.24 -9.07 3.14
N ALA A 195 20.45 -9.93 3.77
CA ALA A 195 19.45 -10.75 3.12
C ALA A 195 18.41 -9.90 2.37
N ILE A 196 17.89 -8.84 2.99
CA ILE A 196 16.94 -7.92 2.35
C ILE A 196 17.54 -7.31 1.08
N LEU A 197 18.76 -6.78 1.16
CA LEU A 197 19.43 -6.14 0.03
C LEU A 197 19.78 -7.15 -1.07
N ALA A 198 20.32 -8.30 -0.70
CA ALA A 198 20.72 -9.32 -1.65
C ALA A 198 19.53 -9.92 -2.40
N ASN A 199 18.41 -10.13 -1.69
CA ASN A 199 17.19 -10.71 -2.23
C ASN A 199 16.50 -9.84 -3.26
N GLU A 200 16.52 -8.51 -3.11
CA GLU A 200 15.83 -7.58 -4.02
C GLU A 200 16.20 -7.78 -5.49
N TYR A 201 17.47 -8.08 -5.78
CA TYR A 201 17.97 -8.29 -7.15
C TYR A 201 18.73 -9.61 -7.37
N GLN A 202 18.76 -10.48 -6.36
CA GLN A 202 19.61 -11.69 -6.32
C GLN A 202 21.06 -11.37 -6.70
N SER A 203 21.62 -10.40 -5.98
CA SER A 203 22.96 -9.88 -6.18
C SER A 203 23.62 -9.59 -4.83
N THR A 204 24.86 -9.09 -4.83
CA THR A 204 25.48 -8.68 -3.56
C THR A 204 24.80 -7.43 -3.00
N PRO A 205 24.80 -7.21 -1.67
CA PRO A 205 24.25 -6.00 -1.07
C PRO A 205 24.79 -4.70 -1.69
N GLU A 206 26.07 -4.66 -2.05
CA GLU A 206 26.70 -3.48 -2.67
C GLU A 206 26.08 -3.17 -4.04
N LYS A 207 25.92 -4.20 -4.89
CA LYS A 207 25.29 -4.07 -6.20
C LYS A 207 23.81 -3.71 -6.09
N ALA A 208 23.13 -4.25 -5.08
CA ALA A 208 21.74 -3.89 -4.80
C ALA A 208 21.62 -2.41 -4.42
N ILE A 209 22.51 -1.90 -3.58
CA ILE A 209 22.56 -0.49 -3.20
C ILE A 209 22.83 0.41 -4.42
N GLU A 210 23.75 0.04 -5.32
CA GLU A 210 24.00 0.77 -6.57
C GLU A 210 22.73 0.86 -7.43
N LYS A 211 22.00 -0.24 -7.58
CA LYS A 211 20.71 -0.26 -8.29
C LYS A 211 19.64 0.58 -7.61
N ILE A 212 19.52 0.50 -6.29
CA ILE A 212 18.56 1.31 -5.51
C ILE A 212 18.85 2.81 -5.68
N LYS A 213 20.13 3.19 -5.70
CA LYS A 213 20.55 4.58 -5.96
C LYS A 213 20.16 5.04 -7.37
N ALA A 214 20.32 4.18 -8.37
CA ALA A 214 20.01 4.50 -9.76
C ALA A 214 18.51 4.80 -10.02
N LYS A 215 17.61 4.26 -9.19
CA LYS A 215 16.16 4.54 -9.26
C LYS A 215 15.81 6.01 -8.99
N GLY A 216 16.67 6.74 -8.30
CA GLY A 216 16.42 8.13 -7.93
C GLY A 216 15.27 8.30 -6.92
N ASN A 217 14.68 9.49 -6.90
CA ASN A 217 13.59 9.83 -5.99
C ASN A 217 12.24 9.58 -6.68
N PRO A 218 11.34 8.76 -6.09
CA PRO A 218 10.01 8.55 -6.64
C PRO A 218 9.11 9.78 -6.44
N ASP A 219 8.05 9.87 -7.23
CA ASP A 219 6.99 10.89 -7.03
C ASP A 219 6.07 10.46 -5.87
N LEU A 220 6.24 11.10 -4.72
CA LEU A 220 5.47 10.82 -3.51
C LEU A 220 4.08 11.51 -3.50
N SER A 221 3.73 12.27 -4.55
CA SER A 221 2.39 12.86 -4.69
C SER A 221 1.34 11.90 -5.26
N GLN A 222 1.81 10.77 -5.81
CA GLN A 222 0.98 9.72 -6.42
C GLN A 222 1.07 8.42 -5.61
N THR A 223 0.12 7.52 -5.87
CA THR A 223 0.18 6.16 -5.32
C THR A 223 1.31 5.37 -5.97
N ALA A 224 1.83 4.39 -5.22
CA ALA A 224 2.68 3.34 -5.78
C ALA A 224 2.01 1.99 -5.51
N PRO A 225 1.63 1.21 -6.54
CA PRO A 225 1.70 1.54 -7.97
C PRO A 225 0.80 2.74 -8.33
N ILE A 226 1.05 3.37 -9.50
CA ILE A 226 0.16 4.42 -10.01
C ILE A 226 -1.09 3.73 -10.57
N ILE A 227 -2.26 4.11 -10.07
CA ILE A 227 -3.53 3.43 -10.40
C ILE A 227 -4.44 4.37 -11.21
N LYS A 228 -4.97 3.85 -12.31
CA LYS A 228 -6.14 4.41 -12.98
C LYS A 228 -7.35 3.57 -12.63
N TRP A 229 -8.44 4.26 -12.36
CA TRP A 229 -9.72 3.69 -11.99
C TRP A 229 -10.72 3.87 -13.13
N VAL A 230 -11.65 2.94 -13.24
CA VAL A 230 -12.89 3.09 -14.00
C VAL A 230 -14.10 2.87 -13.12
N GLU A 231 -15.20 3.49 -13.53
CA GLU A 231 -16.48 3.28 -12.89
C GLU A 231 -16.98 1.85 -13.10
N LYS A 232 -17.51 1.27 -12.02
CA LYS A 232 -18.18 -0.03 -11.99
C LYS A 232 -19.59 0.14 -11.47
N THR A 233 -20.56 -0.35 -12.23
CA THR A 233 -21.94 -0.49 -11.74
C THR A 233 -22.04 -1.75 -10.88
N GLY A 234 -22.44 -1.57 -9.63
CA GLY A 234 -22.60 -2.62 -8.63
C GLY A 234 -24.05 -3.11 -8.51
N GLU A 235 -24.32 -3.80 -7.40
CA GLU A 235 -25.61 -4.40 -7.11
C GLU A 235 -26.66 -3.36 -6.66
N SER A 236 -27.93 -3.77 -6.70
CA SER A 236 -29.02 -2.99 -6.14
C SER A 236 -29.02 -3.06 -4.61
N THR A 237 -29.29 -1.94 -3.96
CA THR A 237 -29.36 -1.82 -2.50
C THR A 237 -30.48 -0.89 -2.06
N THR A 238 -30.77 -0.83 -0.76
CA THR A 238 -31.76 0.07 -0.19
C THR A 238 -31.18 0.87 0.97
N GLN A 239 -31.53 2.14 1.07
CA GLN A 239 -31.15 3.00 2.20
C GLN A 239 -32.36 3.76 2.72
N GLN A 240 -32.32 4.13 4.01
CA GLN A 240 -33.34 4.95 4.64
C GLN A 240 -32.74 6.27 5.12
N VAL A 241 -33.38 7.38 4.75
CA VAL A 241 -32.98 8.73 5.15
C VAL A 241 -34.15 9.40 5.84
N ILE A 242 -33.90 9.97 7.03
CA ILE A 242 -34.92 10.69 7.81
C ILE A 242 -34.71 12.19 7.63
N LYS A 243 -35.75 12.90 7.21
CA LYS A 243 -35.76 14.36 7.00
C LYS A 243 -36.87 15.00 7.86
N PRO A 244 -36.67 16.22 8.37
CA PRO A 244 -37.70 16.95 9.10
C PRO A 244 -38.94 17.14 8.22
N ALA A 245 -40.13 17.02 8.81
CA ALA A 245 -41.36 17.40 8.14
C ALA A 245 -41.45 18.93 8.04
N GLU A 246 -42.31 19.43 7.15
CA GLU A 246 -42.55 20.87 7.01
C GLU A 246 -43.05 21.52 8.32
N SER A 247 -43.79 20.78 9.15
CA SER A 247 -44.23 21.26 10.47
C SER A 247 -43.08 21.46 11.47
N ALA A 248 -41.92 20.84 11.23
CA ALA A 248 -40.78 20.86 12.14
C ALA A 248 -39.75 21.94 11.83
N ILE A 249 -39.69 22.44 10.59
CA ILE A 249 -38.73 23.51 10.25
C ILE A 249 -39.23 24.84 10.84
N LYS A 250 -38.32 25.65 11.38
CA LYS A 250 -38.63 26.95 12.01
C LYS A 250 -39.67 26.89 13.13
N SER A 251 -39.95 25.70 13.67
CA SER A 251 -40.87 25.51 14.79
C SER A 251 -40.31 26.02 16.11
N ASP A 252 -38.97 26.05 16.23
CA ASP A 252 -38.26 26.53 17.40
C ASP A 252 -36.91 27.13 17.03
N ALA A 253 -36.14 27.53 18.07
CA ALA A 253 -34.81 28.07 17.88
C ALA A 253 -33.84 27.06 17.26
N GLN A 254 -33.97 25.76 17.53
CA GLN A 254 -33.06 24.74 17.01
C GLN A 254 -33.30 24.47 15.51
N THR A 255 -34.54 24.58 15.02
CA THR A 255 -34.88 24.35 13.61
C THR A 255 -34.99 25.62 12.76
N SER A 256 -34.65 26.79 13.32
CA SER A 256 -34.87 28.10 12.68
C SER A 256 -34.13 28.31 11.36
N ASP A 257 -33.01 27.61 11.18
CA ASP A 257 -32.14 27.75 10.00
C ASP A 257 -32.51 26.74 8.91
N LEU A 258 -33.35 25.76 9.24
CA LEU A 258 -33.85 24.79 8.28
C LEU A 258 -34.85 25.46 7.33
N THR A 259 -34.76 25.05 6.07
CA THR A 259 -35.55 25.53 4.95
C THR A 259 -36.39 24.40 4.37
N ASP A 260 -37.26 24.72 3.44
CA ASP A 260 -38.04 23.73 2.69
C ASP A 260 -37.16 22.75 1.91
N ASN A 261 -35.91 23.10 1.61
CA ASN A 261 -34.97 22.17 0.99
C ASN A 261 -34.50 21.10 1.99
N ASP A 262 -34.44 21.43 3.28
CA ASP A 262 -34.04 20.50 4.33
C ASP A 262 -35.11 19.45 4.64
N THR A 263 -36.34 19.61 4.14
CA THR A 263 -37.41 18.60 4.24
C THR A 263 -37.38 17.59 3.08
N LYS A 264 -36.57 17.85 2.06
CA LYS A 264 -36.47 17.07 0.81
C LYS A 264 -35.10 16.42 0.70
N LEU A 265 -35.04 15.30 -0.02
CA LEU A 265 -33.77 14.66 -0.35
C LEU A 265 -32.99 15.51 -1.36
N LYS A 266 -31.68 15.68 -1.12
CA LYS A 266 -30.77 16.29 -2.07
C LYS A 266 -30.34 15.24 -3.09
N LEU A 267 -30.90 15.35 -4.29
CA LEU A 267 -30.51 14.52 -5.44
C LEU A 267 -29.65 15.33 -6.40
N TYR A 268 -28.92 14.64 -7.27
CA TYR A 268 -28.03 15.27 -8.25
C TYR A 268 -28.35 14.73 -9.65
N THR A 269 -28.38 15.58 -10.66
CA THR A 269 -28.63 15.15 -12.05
C THR A 269 -27.36 14.86 -12.82
N THR A 270 -26.20 15.28 -12.30
CA THR A 270 -24.89 15.02 -12.93
C THR A 270 -23.91 14.40 -11.95
N LYS A 271 -23.02 13.58 -12.51
CA LYS A 271 -21.83 13.03 -11.84
C LYS A 271 -20.62 13.16 -12.76
N THR A 272 -19.46 13.33 -12.15
CA THR A 272 -18.15 13.18 -12.82
C THR A 272 -17.33 12.16 -12.04
N PHE A 273 -16.60 11.31 -12.75
CA PHE A 273 -15.71 10.31 -12.15
C PHE A 273 -14.27 10.66 -12.51
N ASN A 274 -13.41 10.84 -11.50
CA ASN A 274 -12.00 11.11 -11.69
C ASN A 274 -11.23 9.79 -11.71
N SER A 275 -10.76 9.38 -12.89
CA SER A 275 -10.03 8.12 -13.08
C SER A 275 -8.66 8.09 -12.38
N ASN A 276 -8.07 9.23 -12.01
CA ASN A 276 -6.81 9.24 -11.26
C ASN A 276 -7.06 8.93 -9.78
N THR A 277 -8.10 9.52 -9.19
CA THR A 277 -8.36 9.40 -7.75
C THR A 277 -9.34 8.30 -7.39
N GLY A 278 -10.12 7.80 -8.36
CA GLY A 278 -11.22 6.86 -8.14
C GLY A 278 -12.44 7.50 -7.45
N ARG A 279 -12.55 8.83 -7.48
CA ARG A 279 -13.60 9.57 -6.75
C ARG A 279 -14.61 10.23 -7.68
N TYR A 280 -15.86 10.24 -7.22
CA TYR A 280 -16.99 10.91 -7.84
C TYR A 280 -17.15 12.33 -7.32
N SER A 281 -17.51 13.27 -8.18
CA SER A 281 -18.03 14.59 -7.81
C SER A 281 -19.45 14.76 -8.35
N MET A 282 -20.33 15.32 -7.53
CA MET A 282 -21.75 15.49 -7.84
C MET A 282 -22.05 16.93 -8.24
N GLY A 283 -22.91 17.11 -9.24
CA GLY A 283 -23.30 18.42 -9.76
C GLY A 283 -24.81 18.55 -9.90
N GLU A 284 -25.27 19.78 -10.09
CA GLU A 284 -26.69 20.11 -10.34
C GLU A 284 -27.63 19.52 -9.28
N ALA A 285 -27.49 20.00 -8.04
CA ALA A 285 -28.33 19.57 -6.93
C ALA A 285 -29.80 19.97 -7.16
N VAL A 286 -30.71 19.05 -6.90
CA VAL A 286 -32.17 19.20 -7.01
C VAL A 286 -32.82 18.87 -5.66
N PHE A 287 -33.72 19.74 -5.23
CA PHE A 287 -34.48 19.61 -3.98
C PHE A 287 -35.97 19.49 -4.29
N VAL A 288 -36.40 18.28 -4.61
CA VAL A 288 -37.80 17.94 -4.89
C VAL A 288 -38.22 16.76 -4.03
N ASP A 289 -39.53 16.60 -3.84
CA ASP A 289 -40.03 15.36 -3.26
C ASP A 289 -39.71 14.19 -4.22
N PRO A 290 -38.79 13.29 -3.84
CA PRO A 290 -38.29 12.26 -4.74
C PRO A 290 -39.37 11.24 -5.11
N THR A 291 -40.49 11.18 -4.37
CA THR A 291 -41.62 10.31 -4.72
C THR A 291 -42.42 10.81 -5.93
N THR A 292 -42.16 12.04 -6.38
CA THR A 292 -42.75 12.65 -7.58
C THR A 292 -41.90 12.48 -8.85
N ILE A 293 -40.69 11.95 -8.71
CA ILE A 293 -39.74 11.76 -9.82
C ILE A 293 -40.01 10.42 -10.53
N ASP A 294 -40.00 10.43 -11.86
CA ASP A 294 -39.89 9.21 -12.65
C ASP A 294 -38.41 8.81 -12.84
N PHE A 295 -37.94 7.85 -12.04
CA PHE A 295 -36.57 7.33 -12.12
C PHE A 295 -36.31 6.44 -13.35
N ASN A 296 -37.35 6.08 -14.11
CA ASN A 296 -37.21 5.36 -15.38
C ASN A 296 -37.02 6.32 -16.58
N GLY A 297 -37.14 7.62 -16.36
CA GLY A 297 -36.97 8.65 -17.39
C GLY A 297 -35.54 8.77 -17.93
N ALA A 298 -35.38 9.70 -18.90
CA ALA A 298 -34.10 10.00 -19.52
C ALA A 298 -33.10 10.66 -18.54
N THR A 299 -33.60 11.56 -17.68
CA THR A 299 -32.81 12.18 -16.62
C THR A 299 -32.48 11.14 -15.54
N LYS A 300 -31.20 11.00 -15.22
CA LYS A 300 -30.74 10.15 -14.11
C LYS A 300 -30.54 10.98 -12.86
N TYR A 301 -30.86 10.39 -11.71
CA TYR A 301 -30.74 11.02 -10.41
C TYR A 301 -29.81 10.21 -9.55
N TYR A 302 -28.86 10.89 -8.94
CA TYR A 302 -27.84 10.31 -8.11
C TYR A 302 -27.99 10.80 -6.68
N TYR A 303 -27.60 9.93 -5.75
CA TYR A 303 -27.63 10.17 -4.32
C TYR A 303 -26.25 9.90 -3.72
N GLN A 304 -25.86 10.77 -2.80
CA GLN A 304 -24.74 10.60 -1.89
C GLN A 304 -25.27 10.81 -0.47
N ASN A 305 -24.60 10.24 0.52
CA ASN A 305 -25.05 10.25 1.90
C ASN A 305 -25.42 11.66 2.39
N GLU A 306 -26.55 11.74 3.10
CA GLU A 306 -27.15 12.99 3.56
C GLU A 306 -27.82 12.75 4.92
N TYR A 307 -27.59 13.64 5.88
CA TYR A 307 -28.20 13.56 7.21
C TYR A 307 -28.34 14.94 7.87
N ILE A 308 -29.20 15.01 8.89
CA ILE A 308 -29.37 16.22 9.70
C ILE A 308 -28.39 16.19 10.86
N GLN A 309 -27.65 17.27 11.03
CA GLN A 309 -26.67 17.46 12.10
C GLN A 309 -27.08 18.63 12.99
N TYR A 310 -26.87 18.49 14.30
CA TYR A 310 -26.92 19.60 15.25
C TYR A 310 -25.57 20.31 15.29
N ASN A 311 -25.57 21.61 14.97
CA ASN A 311 -24.42 22.48 15.08
C ASN A 311 -24.34 23.04 16.51
N MET A 312 -23.30 22.64 17.24
CA MET A 312 -23.08 23.06 18.62
C MET A 312 -22.73 24.55 18.75
N ASP A 313 -22.16 25.17 17.71
CA ASP A 313 -21.67 26.55 17.76
C ASP A 313 -22.80 27.58 17.82
N ASN A 314 -23.91 27.29 17.14
CA ASN A 314 -25.06 28.20 17.06
C ASN A 314 -26.36 27.57 17.60
N GLY A 315 -26.31 26.32 18.02
CA GLY A 315 -27.44 25.56 18.55
C GLY A 315 -28.52 25.24 17.52
N LYS A 316 -28.17 25.18 16.22
CA LYS A 316 -29.11 24.99 15.10
C LYS A 316 -28.92 23.65 14.41
N LEU A 317 -29.98 23.12 13.82
CA LEU A 317 -29.89 22.00 12.88
C LEU A 317 -29.48 22.49 11.50
N ARG A 318 -28.73 21.66 10.79
CA ARG A 318 -28.39 21.82 9.37
C ARG A 318 -28.36 20.49 8.65
N THR A 319 -28.67 20.48 7.36
CA THR A 319 -28.41 19.32 6.50
C THR A 319 -26.94 19.27 6.12
N ILE A 320 -26.32 18.09 6.27
CA ILE A 320 -24.99 17.77 5.76
C ILE A 320 -25.14 16.76 4.63
N SER A 321 -24.36 16.97 3.56
CA SER A 321 -24.21 16.03 2.45
C SER A 321 -22.73 15.87 2.12
N ASP A 322 -22.31 14.67 1.78
CA ASP A 322 -20.95 14.43 1.31
C ASP A 322 -20.73 15.10 -0.05
N ASN A 323 -19.53 15.63 -0.27
CA ASN A 323 -19.07 16.19 -1.55
C ASN A 323 -17.77 15.48 -1.93
N GLY A 324 -17.89 14.30 -2.55
CA GLY A 324 -16.73 13.51 -2.95
C GLY A 324 -16.69 12.15 -2.26
N SER A 325 -16.96 11.09 -3.01
CA SER A 325 -16.98 9.72 -2.51
C SER A 325 -16.44 8.78 -3.58
N ASN A 326 -15.88 7.64 -3.20
CA ASN A 326 -15.61 6.55 -4.12
C ASN A 326 -16.86 5.68 -4.39
N THR A 327 -17.91 5.83 -3.58
CA THR A 327 -19.21 5.19 -3.80
C THR A 327 -20.32 6.23 -3.88
N ILE A 328 -21.13 6.15 -4.94
CA ILE A 328 -22.38 6.90 -5.07
C ILE A 328 -23.51 5.97 -5.47
N TYR A 329 -24.72 6.49 -5.54
CA TYR A 329 -25.89 5.69 -5.84
C TYR A 329 -26.69 6.30 -6.99
N LEU A 330 -26.99 5.51 -8.01
CA LEU A 330 -28.05 5.81 -8.95
C LEU A 330 -29.39 5.47 -8.29
N VAL A 331 -30.29 6.44 -8.19
CA VAL A 331 -31.61 6.23 -7.60
C VAL A 331 -32.53 5.59 -8.63
N THR A 332 -33.12 4.44 -8.28
CA THR A 332 -34.05 3.70 -9.14
C THR A 332 -35.48 3.72 -8.62
N GLY A 333 -35.70 4.17 -7.38
CA GLY A 333 -37.03 4.38 -6.82
C GLY A 333 -36.98 4.95 -5.40
N VAL A 334 -38.03 5.63 -4.98
CA VAL A 334 -38.16 6.13 -3.60
C VAL A 334 -39.59 5.96 -3.12
N THR A 335 -39.74 5.55 -1.86
CA THR A 335 -41.02 5.58 -1.13
C THR A 335 -40.86 6.46 0.11
N LYS A 336 -41.95 7.05 0.61
CA LYS A 336 -41.91 7.87 1.82
C LYS A 336 -43.02 7.51 2.80
N THR A 337 -42.72 7.60 4.09
CA THR A 337 -43.68 7.39 5.19
C THR A 337 -43.47 8.44 6.28
N SER A 338 -44.54 8.82 6.98
CA SER A 338 -44.44 9.64 8.19
C SER A 338 -43.59 8.93 9.25
N SER A 339 -42.79 9.69 9.98
CA SER A 339 -41.85 9.20 10.98
C SER A 339 -41.63 10.26 12.07
N THR A 340 -40.72 9.97 13.01
CA THR A 340 -40.30 10.91 14.06
C THR A 340 -38.78 11.01 14.05
N GLY A 341 -38.27 12.21 13.86
CA GLY A 341 -36.84 12.51 13.96
C GLY A 341 -36.47 12.86 15.40
N ASN A 342 -35.33 12.38 15.88
CA ASN A 342 -34.78 12.78 17.18
C ASN A 342 -33.42 13.44 16.94
N TRP A 343 -33.37 14.77 17.08
CA TRP A 343 -32.17 15.55 16.89
C TRP A 343 -31.88 16.36 18.16
N ASN A 344 -30.69 16.15 18.72
CA ASN A 344 -30.27 16.74 19.98
C ASN A 344 -31.28 16.55 21.13
N GLY A 345 -31.88 15.36 21.23
CA GLY A 345 -32.82 15.00 22.29
C GLY A 345 -34.23 15.57 22.12
N VAL A 346 -34.49 16.37 21.08
CA VAL A 346 -35.81 16.90 20.75
C VAL A 346 -36.43 16.07 19.63
N LYS A 347 -37.71 15.70 19.81
CA LYS A 347 -38.48 14.93 18.84
C LYS A 347 -39.28 15.85 17.93
N TYR A 348 -39.22 15.58 16.65
CA TYR A 348 -39.92 16.33 15.61
C TYR A 348 -40.68 15.39 14.68
N ASP A 349 -41.76 15.90 14.11
CA ASP A 349 -42.39 15.26 12.95
C ASP A 349 -41.36 15.13 11.83
N ALA A 350 -41.30 13.97 11.21
CA ALA A 350 -40.33 13.66 10.17
C ALA A 350 -40.94 12.83 9.04
N VAL A 351 -40.20 12.76 7.94
CA VAL A 351 -40.47 11.88 6.80
C VAL A 351 -39.29 10.94 6.67
N ALA A 352 -39.57 9.64 6.61
CA ALA A 352 -38.58 8.62 6.25
C ALA A 352 -38.70 8.31 4.76
N TYR A 353 -37.64 8.58 4.01
CA TYR A 353 -37.51 8.16 2.62
C TYR A 353 -36.77 6.82 2.57
N LYS A 354 -37.38 5.82 1.93
CA LYS A 354 -36.74 4.53 1.62
C LYS A 354 -36.38 4.50 0.14
N LEU A 355 -35.09 4.58 -0.14
CA LEU A 355 -34.53 4.62 -1.48
C LEU A 355 -34.22 3.20 -1.97
N SER A 356 -34.53 2.95 -3.24
CA SER A 356 -34.03 1.83 -4.04
C SER A 356 -32.92 2.38 -4.93
N LEU A 357 -31.75 1.76 -4.86
CA LEU A 357 -30.50 2.31 -5.37
C LEU A 357 -29.77 1.26 -6.19
N THR A 358 -29.02 1.69 -7.21
CA THR A 358 -27.94 0.91 -7.82
C THR A 358 -26.61 1.54 -7.42
N GLN A 359 -25.74 0.76 -6.80
CA GLN A 359 -24.45 1.27 -6.34
C GLN A 359 -23.53 1.54 -7.54
N LEU A 360 -22.84 2.67 -7.53
CA LEU A 360 -21.75 2.98 -8.45
C LEU A 360 -20.46 3.08 -7.65
N THR A 361 -19.46 2.29 -8.03
CA THR A 361 -18.16 2.19 -7.38
C THR A 361 -17.04 2.32 -8.41
N GLU A 362 -15.82 2.03 -8.01
CA GLU A 362 -14.61 2.01 -8.80
C GLU A 362 -14.07 0.58 -8.93
N THR A 363 -13.40 0.31 -10.05
CA THR A 363 -12.53 -0.85 -10.24
C THR A 363 -11.24 -0.41 -10.91
N GLU A 364 -10.17 -1.15 -10.68
CA GLU A 364 -8.88 -0.90 -11.32
C GLU A 364 -9.01 -1.04 -12.85
N LEU A 365 -8.51 -0.04 -13.60
CA LEU A 365 -8.43 -0.06 -15.07
C LEU A 365 -7.02 -0.41 -15.52
N GLU A 366 -6.06 0.37 -15.05
CA GLU A 366 -4.65 0.27 -15.42
C GLU A 366 -3.81 0.52 -14.18
N THR A 367 -2.72 -0.23 -14.07
CA THR A 367 -1.73 -0.03 -13.03
C THR A 367 -0.34 0.03 -13.63
N ASP A 368 0.31 1.17 -13.46
CA ASP A 368 1.75 1.24 -13.65
C ASP A 368 2.43 0.75 -12.37
N LYS A 369 2.85 -0.50 -12.43
CA LYS A 369 3.51 -1.22 -11.34
C LYS A 369 5.02 -1.01 -11.29
N SER A 370 5.54 -0.04 -12.05
CA SER A 370 6.97 0.24 -12.12
C SER A 370 7.53 0.87 -10.85
N ASP A 371 6.75 1.69 -10.16
CA ASP A 371 7.16 2.32 -8.90
C ASP A 371 7.03 1.34 -7.72
N LYS A 372 8.05 0.49 -7.53
CA LYS A 372 8.04 -0.53 -6.46
C LYS A 372 9.42 -0.99 -6.01
N GLY A 373 9.48 -1.76 -4.92
CA GLY A 373 10.70 -2.35 -4.38
C GLY A 373 11.41 -1.43 -3.39
N LEU A 374 12.71 -1.60 -3.22
CA LEU A 374 13.52 -0.76 -2.33
C LEU A 374 13.91 0.58 -2.98
N TYR A 375 13.79 1.64 -2.19
CA TYR A 375 14.27 2.99 -2.49
C TYR A 375 15.12 3.51 -1.33
N GLN A 376 15.90 4.55 -1.56
CA GLN A 376 16.70 5.19 -0.52
C GLN A 376 16.17 6.58 -0.15
N ALA A 377 16.38 6.98 1.10
CA ALA A 377 16.18 8.34 1.60
C ALA A 377 17.13 8.59 2.79
N ALA A 378 16.89 9.66 3.55
CA ALA A 378 17.58 9.94 4.81
C ALA A 378 16.59 9.94 5.98
N ASP A 379 17.04 9.43 7.14
CA ASP A 379 16.36 9.53 8.42
C ASP A 379 17.27 10.16 9.49
N ASP A 380 16.82 10.19 10.75
CA ASP A 380 17.57 10.79 11.87
C ASP A 380 18.92 10.08 12.16
N TYR A 381 19.17 8.91 11.59
CA TYR A 381 20.34 8.05 11.85
C TYR A 381 21.25 7.90 10.63
N GLY A 382 20.81 8.27 9.42
CA GLY A 382 21.60 8.19 8.19
C GLY A 382 20.78 7.79 6.96
N THR A 383 21.41 7.03 6.05
CA THR A 383 20.75 6.54 4.83
C THR A 383 19.81 5.39 5.15
N THR A 384 18.53 5.54 4.83
CA THR A 384 17.50 4.51 5.03
C THR A 384 17.10 3.89 3.69
N TYR A 385 16.79 2.59 3.69
CA TYR A 385 16.27 1.87 2.52
C TYR A 385 14.85 1.37 2.82
N TYR A 386 13.85 1.83 2.09
CA TYR A 386 12.43 1.58 2.40
C TYR A 386 11.71 0.86 1.26
N TYR A 387 10.74 0.02 1.62
CA TYR A 387 9.89 -0.66 0.64
C TYR A 387 8.76 0.26 0.17
N ARG A 388 8.54 0.28 -1.15
CA ARG A 388 7.49 1.06 -1.83
C ARG A 388 6.71 0.19 -2.80
N GLY A 389 5.42 0.45 -2.97
CA GLY A 389 4.63 -0.17 -4.04
C GLY A 389 4.05 -1.54 -3.70
N ASN A 390 3.64 -2.28 -4.75
CA ASN A 390 3.12 -3.64 -4.61
C ASN A 390 4.26 -4.65 -4.43
N VAL A 391 4.79 -4.72 -3.22
CA VAL A 391 5.90 -5.60 -2.83
C VAL A 391 5.35 -6.82 -2.11
N LYS A 392 5.93 -8.00 -2.38
CA LYS A 392 5.54 -9.28 -1.78
C LYS A 392 6.67 -10.00 -1.04
N ASN A 393 7.91 -9.51 -1.14
CA ASN A 393 9.12 -10.07 -0.55
C ASN A 393 9.59 -9.32 0.73
N ASN A 394 8.67 -8.68 1.46
CA ASN A 394 8.96 -7.90 2.66
C ASN A 394 8.44 -8.56 3.96
N ILE A 395 8.34 -9.88 4.02
CA ILE A 395 7.77 -10.62 5.15
C ILE A 395 8.87 -11.27 6.01
N VAL A 396 8.77 -11.08 7.32
CA VAL A 396 9.67 -11.65 8.33
C VAL A 396 8.85 -12.47 9.33
N GLN A 397 9.36 -13.63 9.70
CA GLN A 397 8.88 -14.42 10.83
C GLN A 397 9.82 -14.23 12.02
N PHE A 398 9.27 -13.70 13.12
CA PHE A 398 10.01 -13.46 14.36
C PHE A 398 9.09 -13.61 15.58
N ALA A 399 9.59 -14.26 16.63
CA ALA A 399 8.89 -14.46 17.90
C ALA A 399 7.50 -15.15 17.79
N GLY A 400 7.29 -15.95 16.74
CA GLY A 400 6.01 -16.62 16.46
C GLY A 400 4.97 -15.74 15.73
N PHE A 401 5.39 -14.58 15.22
CA PHE A 401 4.54 -13.65 14.48
C PHE A 401 5.10 -13.37 13.08
N TYR A 402 4.22 -12.94 12.19
CA TYR A 402 4.58 -12.40 10.89
C TYR A 402 4.66 -10.87 10.98
N TRP A 403 5.61 -10.31 10.25
CA TRP A 403 5.90 -8.89 10.22
C TRP A 403 6.13 -8.45 8.79
N GLN A 404 5.75 -7.21 8.48
CA GLN A 404 6.08 -6.53 7.25
C GLN A 404 7.27 -5.59 7.50
N ILE A 405 8.31 -5.71 6.67
CA ILE A 405 9.45 -4.79 6.69
C ILE A 405 8.98 -3.46 6.09
N VAL A 406 9.16 -2.40 6.86
CA VAL A 406 8.93 -1.02 6.43
C VAL A 406 10.20 -0.49 5.76
N ARG A 407 11.32 -0.58 6.47
CA ARG A 407 12.63 -0.07 6.03
C ARG A 407 13.80 -0.62 6.83
N ILE A 408 14.99 -0.53 6.25
CA ILE A 408 16.28 -0.51 6.95
C ILE A 408 16.52 0.93 7.39
N ASN A 409 16.63 1.18 8.69
CA ASN A 409 16.91 2.52 9.24
C ASN A 409 18.37 2.93 8.97
N GLY A 410 18.70 4.21 9.17
CA GLY A 410 20.04 4.74 8.96
C GLY A 410 21.16 4.09 9.78
N ASP A 411 20.82 3.49 10.94
CA ASP A 411 21.75 2.73 11.78
C ASP A 411 21.87 1.24 11.39
N GLY A 412 21.18 0.82 10.32
CA GLY A 412 21.10 -0.55 9.83
C GLY A 412 20.07 -1.44 10.54
N SER A 413 19.39 -0.95 11.58
CA SER A 413 18.31 -1.71 12.23
C SER A 413 17.09 -1.84 11.30
N ILE A 414 16.30 -2.90 11.47
CA ILE A 414 15.20 -3.24 10.55
C ILE A 414 13.86 -2.89 11.17
N ARG A 415 13.16 -1.90 10.63
CA ARG A 415 11.84 -1.48 11.09
C ARG A 415 10.75 -2.41 10.57
N LEU A 416 10.00 -3.00 11.48
CA LEU A 416 8.99 -4.01 11.22
C LEU A 416 7.62 -3.58 11.75
N MET A 417 6.58 -3.71 10.93
CA MET A 417 5.18 -3.56 11.34
C MET A 417 4.53 -4.93 11.53
N TYR A 418 3.84 -5.12 12.64
CA TYR A 418 3.13 -6.36 12.96
C TYR A 418 2.11 -6.74 11.88
N ASP A 419 2.08 -8.01 11.49
CA ASP A 419 1.21 -8.55 10.44
C ASP A 419 0.57 -9.89 10.84
N GLY A 420 0.30 -10.07 12.13
CA GLY A 420 -0.51 -11.17 12.62
C GLY A 420 0.26 -12.43 13.01
N THR A 421 -0.51 -13.45 13.41
CA THR A 421 -0.01 -14.79 13.79
C THR A 421 -0.15 -15.80 12.66
N VAL A 422 -0.88 -15.44 11.59
CA VAL A 422 -1.14 -16.30 10.43
C VAL A 422 -0.44 -15.74 9.21
N LYS A 423 0.00 -16.65 8.35
CA LYS A 423 0.67 -16.34 7.09
C LYS A 423 -0.29 -15.59 6.16
N ASN A 424 0.17 -14.50 5.54
CA ASN A 424 -0.62 -13.64 4.65
C ASN A 424 -1.92 -13.15 5.33
N ALA A 425 -1.82 -12.68 6.57
CA ALA A 425 -2.95 -12.15 7.31
C ALA A 425 -3.62 -10.99 6.56
N THR A 426 -4.93 -10.85 6.72
CA THR A 426 -5.69 -9.73 6.15
C THR A 426 -6.65 -9.16 7.18
N GLY A 427 -6.90 -7.85 7.11
CA GLY A 427 -7.90 -7.20 7.95
C GLY A 427 -7.57 -7.28 9.44
N GLY A 428 -8.53 -7.72 10.25
CA GLY A 428 -8.37 -7.79 11.71
C GLY A 428 -7.21 -8.67 12.17
N ASP A 429 -6.87 -9.72 11.42
CA ASP A 429 -5.78 -10.65 11.74
C ASP A 429 -4.39 -10.00 11.65
N GLN A 430 -4.26 -8.85 10.96
CA GLN A 430 -3.02 -8.06 10.88
C GLN A 430 -2.79 -7.19 12.12
N THR A 431 -3.69 -7.23 13.10
CA THR A 431 -3.70 -6.34 14.27
C THR A 431 -3.64 -7.12 15.58
N ILE A 432 -3.29 -6.43 16.67
CA ILE A 432 -3.38 -7.00 18.02
C ILE A 432 -4.76 -6.79 18.65
N GLY A 433 -5.76 -6.47 17.82
CA GLY A 433 -7.09 -6.03 18.21
C GLY A 433 -7.31 -4.53 18.00
N ASN A 434 -8.56 -4.10 18.22
CA ASN A 434 -8.92 -2.69 18.11
C ASN A 434 -8.64 -1.95 19.43
N SER A 435 -8.19 -0.71 19.32
CA SER A 435 -7.90 0.18 20.44
C SER A 435 -8.39 1.59 20.15
N GLN A 436 -8.85 2.29 21.20
CA GLN A 436 -8.88 3.74 21.17
C GLN A 436 -7.45 4.26 21.13
N PHE A 437 -7.20 5.31 20.35
CA PHE A 437 -5.93 5.99 20.46
C PHE A 437 -5.79 6.60 21.85
N ASN A 438 -6.81 7.35 22.28
CA ASN A 438 -6.95 7.87 23.63
C ASN A 438 -8.42 7.86 24.07
N SER A 439 -8.69 7.63 25.35
CA SER A 439 -10.07 7.59 25.86
C SER A 439 -10.68 8.99 25.98
N LYS A 440 -9.84 9.98 26.30
CA LYS A 440 -10.20 11.40 26.28
C LYS A 440 -9.83 12.00 24.94
N TYR A 441 -10.68 12.91 24.46
CA TYR A 441 -10.56 13.53 23.14
C TYR A 441 -10.84 15.03 23.15
N ASN A 442 -11.27 15.59 24.28
CA ASN A 442 -11.83 16.94 24.38
C ASN A 442 -10.83 18.07 24.62
N ASN A 443 -9.55 17.83 24.33
CA ASN A 443 -8.47 18.79 24.53
C ASN A 443 -7.31 18.50 23.56
N PRO A 444 -6.61 19.53 23.04
CA PRO A 444 -5.42 19.35 22.20
C PRO A 444 -4.34 18.44 22.79
N ALA A 445 -4.20 18.37 24.12
CA ALA A 445 -3.28 17.48 24.81
C ALA A 445 -3.41 16.03 24.32
N TYR A 446 -4.63 15.58 24.02
CA TYR A 446 -4.89 14.18 23.68
C TYR A 446 -4.52 13.80 22.24
N VAL A 447 -3.94 14.73 21.47
CA VAL A 447 -3.31 14.46 20.18
C VAL A 447 -1.83 14.11 20.41
N GLY A 448 -1.48 12.85 20.19
CA GLY A 448 -0.13 12.33 20.32
C GLY A 448 -0.04 10.99 21.04
N TYR A 449 0.98 10.21 20.70
CA TYR A 449 1.25 8.89 21.30
C TYR A 449 1.45 8.94 22.82
N MET A 450 1.94 10.07 23.32
CA MET A 450 1.99 10.46 24.74
C MET A 450 1.46 11.89 24.86
N TYR A 451 1.03 12.28 26.07
CA TYR A 451 0.47 13.61 26.32
C TYR A 451 0.84 14.15 27.69
N GLY A 452 0.66 15.47 27.85
CA GLY A 452 1.07 16.19 29.05
C GLY A 452 -0.08 16.57 29.95
N ASN A 453 -0.05 17.83 30.41
CA ASN A 453 -1.07 18.38 31.28
C ASN A 453 -2.21 19.02 30.45
N PRO A 454 -3.42 18.46 30.43
CA PRO A 454 -4.55 19.06 29.71
C PRO A 454 -4.96 20.44 30.25
N ASP A 455 -4.61 20.75 31.49
CA ASP A 455 -4.84 22.05 32.13
C ASP A 455 -3.63 23.01 31.96
N GLY A 456 -2.64 22.62 31.16
CA GLY A 456 -1.48 23.45 30.84
C GLY A 456 -1.86 24.70 30.06
N THR A 457 -1.05 25.75 30.21
CA THR A 457 -1.28 27.05 29.54
C THR A 457 -0.27 27.33 28.44
N THR A 458 0.76 26.49 28.35
CA THR A 458 1.80 26.55 27.31
C THR A 458 1.83 25.24 26.52
N PHE A 459 2.32 25.31 25.28
CA PHE A 459 2.45 24.14 24.43
C PHE A 459 3.29 23.04 25.10
N ASP A 460 4.41 23.41 25.73
CA ASP A 460 5.30 22.46 26.39
C ASP A 460 4.65 21.77 27.60
N GLU A 461 3.82 22.48 28.38
CA GLU A 461 3.07 21.85 29.47
C GLU A 461 2.02 20.86 28.96
N VAL A 462 1.29 21.24 27.90
CA VAL A 462 0.21 20.44 27.31
C VAL A 462 0.75 19.18 26.63
N HIS A 463 1.91 19.28 25.98
CA HIS A 463 2.52 18.20 25.19
C HIS A 463 3.74 17.54 25.87
N ASN A 464 4.00 17.82 27.15
CA ASN A 464 5.03 17.09 27.89
C ASN A 464 4.70 15.59 27.94
N ASN A 465 5.68 14.71 27.84
CA ASN A 465 5.43 13.27 27.70
C ASN A 465 5.24 12.56 29.04
N THR A 466 4.38 13.10 29.91
CA THR A 466 4.18 12.56 31.27
C THR A 466 3.13 11.46 31.35
N ASN A 467 2.21 11.40 30.39
CA ASN A 467 1.13 10.41 30.35
C ASN A 467 1.16 9.59 29.05
N ASN A 468 0.80 8.32 29.15
CA ASN A 468 0.65 7.42 28.00
C ASN A 468 -0.75 7.54 27.41
N SER A 469 -0.86 7.52 26.08
CA SER A 469 -2.14 7.24 25.42
C SER A 469 -2.64 5.80 25.71
N ILE A 470 -3.90 5.54 25.40
CA ILE A 470 -4.50 4.20 25.57
C ILE A 470 -3.85 3.21 24.62
N ILE A 471 -3.65 3.58 23.36
CA ILE A 471 -3.00 2.71 22.38
C ILE A 471 -1.55 2.42 22.74
N LYS A 472 -0.81 3.40 23.30
CA LYS A 472 0.54 3.16 23.80
C LYS A 472 0.55 2.10 24.88
N THR A 473 -0.38 2.19 25.84
CA THR A 473 -0.51 1.18 26.90
C THR A 473 -0.85 -0.20 26.34
N ALA A 474 -1.72 -0.28 25.33
CA ALA A 474 -2.06 -1.55 24.67
C ALA A 474 -0.84 -2.18 23.98
N VAL A 475 -0.06 -1.38 23.24
CA VAL A 475 1.14 -1.83 22.54
C VAL A 475 2.27 -2.17 23.50
N ASP A 476 2.47 -1.41 24.58
CA ASP A 476 3.45 -1.69 25.63
C ASP A 476 3.14 -3.03 26.33
N ASN A 477 1.87 -3.28 26.68
CA ASN A 477 1.45 -4.53 27.30
C ASN A 477 1.67 -5.71 26.35
N TRP A 478 1.30 -5.55 25.07
CA TRP A 478 1.52 -6.58 24.07
C TRP A 478 3.01 -6.89 23.90
N TYR A 479 3.86 -5.87 23.81
CA TYR A 479 5.31 -6.02 23.68
C TYR A 479 5.91 -6.74 24.89
N LYS A 480 5.51 -6.33 26.10
CA LYS A 480 5.96 -7.00 27.33
C LYS A 480 5.63 -8.49 27.29
N THR A 481 4.37 -8.85 27.04
CA THR A 481 3.92 -10.25 27.06
C THR A 481 4.54 -11.10 25.94
N ASN A 482 4.76 -10.52 24.75
CA ASN A 482 5.13 -11.30 23.57
C ASN A 482 6.60 -11.23 23.19
N ILE A 483 7.32 -10.20 23.62
CA ILE A 483 8.75 -10.03 23.34
C ILE A 483 9.56 -10.19 24.64
N VAL A 484 9.24 -9.43 25.68
CA VAL A 484 10.04 -9.42 26.92
C VAL A 484 9.88 -10.72 27.70
N ASP A 485 8.65 -11.08 28.05
CA ASP A 485 8.35 -12.25 28.90
C ASP A 485 8.70 -13.58 28.20
N LYS A 486 8.83 -13.55 26.87
CA LYS A 486 9.27 -14.69 26.04
C LYS A 486 10.77 -14.68 25.71
N GLY A 487 11.52 -13.68 26.17
CA GLY A 487 12.98 -13.64 26.06
C GLY A 487 13.53 -13.16 24.71
N PHE A 488 12.73 -12.49 23.88
CA PHE A 488 13.14 -12.02 22.54
C PHE A 488 13.73 -10.60 22.53
N SER A 489 13.83 -9.93 23.68
CA SER A 489 14.34 -8.56 23.78
C SER A 489 15.76 -8.37 23.23
N SER A 490 16.58 -9.42 23.21
CA SER A 490 17.96 -9.37 22.69
C SER A 490 18.04 -9.06 21.19
N ASN A 491 17.00 -9.40 20.42
CA ASN A 491 16.95 -9.20 18.97
C ASN A 491 16.42 -7.80 18.59
N VAL A 492 15.78 -7.09 19.54
CA VAL A 492 15.16 -5.77 19.29
C VAL A 492 16.16 -4.66 19.63
N SER A 493 16.30 -3.69 18.74
CA SER A 493 17.07 -2.47 18.95
C SER A 493 16.34 -1.54 19.92
N ASN A 494 17.07 -1.01 20.89
CA ASN A 494 16.61 0.02 21.81
C ASN A 494 17.15 1.42 21.47
N ALA A 495 17.93 1.53 20.39
CA ALA A 495 18.59 2.76 19.97
C ALA A 495 17.73 3.64 19.06
N VAL A 496 16.88 3.03 18.20
CA VAL A 496 16.06 3.77 17.23
C VAL A 496 14.71 4.14 17.82
N GLY A 497 14.33 5.41 17.62
CA GLY A 497 13.07 5.99 18.09
C GLY A 497 11.93 6.00 17.07
N PHE A 498 10.76 6.42 17.53
CA PHE A 498 9.55 6.57 16.73
C PHE A 498 9.12 8.04 16.75
N CYS A 499 8.87 8.66 15.60
CA CYS A 499 8.53 10.08 15.54
C CYS A 499 7.01 10.32 15.56
N GLY A 500 6.52 11.00 16.60
CA GLY A 500 5.13 11.49 16.68
C GLY A 500 5.10 13.02 16.60
N ASP A 501 5.71 13.58 15.55
CA ASP A 501 5.93 15.01 15.35
C ASP A 501 4.67 15.86 15.58
N ARG A 502 4.60 16.52 16.73
CA ARG A 502 3.54 17.45 17.15
C ARG A 502 3.91 18.90 16.87
N THR A 503 4.86 19.16 15.97
CA THR A 503 5.10 20.53 15.51
C THR A 503 3.82 21.10 14.90
N LEU A 504 3.51 22.36 15.21
CA LEU A 504 2.29 23.00 14.72
C LEU A 504 2.46 23.45 13.27
N ARG A 505 1.46 23.12 12.45
CA ARG A 505 1.19 23.81 11.18
C ARG A 505 0.51 25.15 11.44
N SER A 506 -0.47 25.16 12.33
CA SER A 506 -1.30 26.33 12.68
C SER A 506 -2.07 26.10 13.98
N GLY A 507 -2.54 27.18 14.61
CA GLY A 507 -3.15 27.14 15.94
C GLY A 507 -2.07 27.24 17.04
N ASP A 508 -2.46 26.96 18.28
CA ASP A 508 -1.56 27.03 19.45
C ASP A 508 -1.30 25.67 20.08
N GLY A 509 -2.05 24.62 19.71
CA GLY A 509 -1.93 23.29 20.31
C GLY A 509 -2.32 23.23 21.78
N VAL A 510 -3.00 24.26 22.32
CA VAL A 510 -3.30 24.42 23.75
C VAL A 510 -4.78 24.70 23.96
N SER A 511 -5.33 25.69 23.25
CA SER A 511 -6.69 26.17 23.46
C SER A 511 -7.73 25.20 22.91
N THR A 512 -8.81 24.99 23.67
CA THR A 512 -9.95 24.17 23.23
C THR A 512 -10.95 24.93 22.35
N THR A 513 -10.77 26.24 22.19
CA THR A 513 -11.67 27.15 21.49
C THR A 513 -11.22 27.49 20.07
N GLN A 514 -10.08 26.96 19.62
CA GLN A 514 -9.58 27.15 18.25
C GLN A 514 -8.98 25.87 17.69
N ASN A 515 -9.04 25.71 16.37
CA ASN A 515 -8.44 24.56 15.71
C ASN A 515 -6.92 24.60 15.80
N SER A 516 -6.32 23.44 16.03
CA SER A 516 -4.87 23.26 15.95
C SER A 516 -4.57 22.16 14.94
N TYR A 517 -3.67 22.41 14.00
CA TYR A 517 -3.25 21.43 12.99
C TYR A 517 -1.77 21.14 13.18
N PHE A 518 -1.41 19.86 13.15
CA PHE A 518 -0.03 19.41 13.31
C PHE A 518 0.69 19.27 11.96
N SER A 519 2.00 19.13 11.99
CA SER A 519 2.90 19.23 10.83
C SER A 519 2.67 18.16 9.77
N SER A 520 2.13 17.00 10.13
CA SER A 520 1.68 15.97 9.18
C SER A 520 0.69 16.53 8.14
N TYR A 521 -0.22 17.42 8.53
CA TYR A 521 -1.10 18.14 7.59
C TYR A 521 -0.32 19.05 6.65
N LYS A 522 0.70 19.75 7.16
CA LYS A 522 1.57 20.58 6.33
C LYS A 522 2.30 19.72 5.29
N ARG A 523 2.75 18.53 5.68
CA ARG A 523 3.41 17.58 4.78
C ARG A 523 2.45 17.01 3.74
N LEU A 524 1.20 16.74 4.10
CA LEU A 524 0.14 16.41 3.16
C LEU A 524 -0.07 17.50 2.11
N GLU A 525 -0.29 18.75 2.55
CA GLU A 525 -0.62 19.86 1.64
C GLU A 525 0.52 20.17 0.66
N ASN A 526 1.76 20.04 1.13
CA ASN A 526 2.94 20.37 0.34
C ASN A 526 3.55 19.16 -0.39
N ASN A 527 3.03 17.95 -0.19
CA ASN A 527 3.63 16.68 -0.66
C ASN A 527 5.09 16.51 -0.20
N THR A 528 5.40 16.80 1.06
CA THR A 528 6.76 16.74 1.62
C THR A 528 6.88 15.77 2.79
N PRO A 529 6.64 14.46 2.60
CA PRO A 529 6.79 13.47 3.66
C PRO A 529 8.27 13.31 4.06
N GLN A 530 8.54 12.90 5.30
CA GLN A 530 9.91 12.76 5.82
C GLN A 530 10.07 11.59 6.79
N PHE A 531 11.28 11.01 6.87
CA PHE A 531 11.63 10.05 7.92
C PHE A 531 12.30 10.68 9.14
N THR A 532 12.78 11.92 9.01
CA THR A 532 13.40 12.68 10.12
C THR A 532 12.35 13.26 11.05
N CYS A 533 12.70 13.36 12.34
CA CYS A 533 11.84 13.94 13.35
C CYS A 533 12.28 15.37 13.68
N PRO A 534 11.47 16.40 13.35
CA PRO A 534 11.88 17.80 13.55
C PRO A 534 12.22 18.15 15.00
N GLU A 535 11.45 17.61 15.95
CA GLU A 535 11.57 17.94 17.37
C GLU A 535 12.08 16.74 18.17
N LEU A 536 13.39 16.46 18.05
CA LEU A 536 14.04 15.28 18.64
C LEU A 536 13.80 15.15 20.14
N SER A 537 13.99 16.23 20.91
CA SER A 537 13.90 16.18 22.38
C SER A 537 12.48 15.97 22.92
N ARG A 538 11.44 16.19 22.10
CA ARG A 538 10.04 16.09 22.50
C ARG A 538 9.31 14.94 21.81
N ASP A 539 9.46 14.79 20.50
CA ASP A 539 8.56 13.95 19.69
C ASP A 539 9.25 12.74 19.05
N LEU A 540 10.58 12.64 19.11
CA LEU A 540 11.29 11.39 18.81
C LEU A 540 11.29 10.51 20.08
N TYR A 541 10.32 9.61 20.16
CA TYR A 541 10.14 8.68 21.27
C TYR A 541 11.22 7.61 21.25
N THR A 542 12.09 7.63 22.26
CA THR A 542 13.20 6.68 22.40
C THR A 542 13.22 6.05 23.78
N THR A 543 13.95 4.93 23.93
CA THR A 543 14.28 4.40 25.25
C THR A 543 15.46 5.15 25.85
N ALA A 544 15.72 4.96 27.14
CA ALA A 544 16.88 5.56 27.81
C ALA A 544 18.25 5.17 27.20
N ALA A 545 18.32 4.09 26.43
CA ALA A 545 19.54 3.61 25.78
C ALA A 545 19.89 4.38 24.48
N SER A 546 18.96 5.13 23.90
CA SER A 546 19.22 5.89 22.68
C SER A 546 20.13 7.10 22.93
N SER A 547 20.96 7.43 21.93
CA SER A 547 21.80 8.62 21.91
C SER A 547 21.02 9.91 21.65
N ILE A 548 19.86 9.81 20.99
CA ILE A 548 18.99 10.94 20.64
C ILE A 548 17.55 10.69 21.12
N GLY A 549 16.67 11.66 20.92
CA GLY A 549 15.26 11.54 21.30
C GLY A 549 14.97 11.90 22.76
N ASN A 550 13.71 11.71 23.15
CA ASN A 550 13.15 12.15 24.43
C ASN A 550 13.30 11.15 25.59
N LYS A 551 13.77 9.91 25.31
CA LYS A 551 13.99 8.84 26.30
C LYS A 551 12.73 8.43 27.11
N ALA A 552 11.54 8.73 26.60
CA ALA A 552 10.28 8.52 27.30
C ALA A 552 9.73 7.08 27.23
N LEU A 553 10.27 6.23 26.34
CA LEU A 553 9.77 4.87 26.15
C LEU A 553 10.35 3.89 27.18
N THR A 554 9.46 3.10 27.79
CA THR A 554 9.82 1.91 28.56
C THR A 554 10.26 0.76 27.64
N TYR A 555 9.53 0.54 26.55
CA TYR A 555 9.81 -0.49 25.55
C TYR A 555 10.03 0.13 24.18
N PRO A 556 10.94 -0.42 23.33
CA PRO A 556 11.23 0.11 22.00
C PRO A 556 10.16 -0.30 20.99
N VAL A 557 8.93 0.15 21.20
CA VAL A 557 7.77 -0.15 20.37
C VAL A 557 6.95 1.11 20.11
N GLY A 558 6.39 1.22 18.90
CA GLY A 558 5.54 2.33 18.48
C GLY A 558 4.49 1.89 17.47
N LEU A 559 4.06 2.81 16.62
CA LEU A 559 3.16 2.57 15.48
C LEU A 559 3.81 3.13 14.20
N ILE A 560 3.30 2.71 13.04
CA ILE A 560 3.73 3.25 11.74
C ILE A 560 3.29 4.71 11.59
N THR A 561 4.08 5.55 10.92
CA THR A 561 3.73 6.97 10.72
C THR A 561 2.96 7.20 9.42
N TYR A 562 2.28 8.34 9.32
CA TYR A 562 1.72 8.86 8.07
C TYR A 562 2.79 8.90 6.97
N ASP A 563 3.97 9.43 7.29
CA ASP A 563 5.07 9.59 6.34
C ASP A 563 5.57 8.24 5.81
N GLU A 564 5.75 7.25 6.70
CA GLU A 564 6.14 5.88 6.31
C GLU A 564 5.13 5.25 5.36
N LEU A 565 3.83 5.51 5.55
CA LEU A 565 2.79 5.05 4.63
C LEU A 565 2.80 5.78 3.29
N VAL A 566 3.12 7.08 3.25
CA VAL A 566 3.30 7.81 1.99
C VAL A 566 4.48 7.24 1.18
N TYR A 567 5.61 6.97 1.85
CA TYR A 567 6.75 6.30 1.24
C TYR A 567 6.40 4.90 0.72
N ALA A 568 5.56 4.15 1.44
CA ALA A 568 5.04 2.85 1.02
C ALA A 568 4.12 2.92 -0.23
N GLY A 569 3.70 4.11 -0.64
CA GLY A 569 2.83 4.33 -1.81
C GLY A 569 1.38 4.67 -1.47
N MET A 570 1.04 4.88 -0.21
CA MET A 570 -0.30 5.33 0.19
C MET A 570 -0.44 6.84 -0.02
N ASP A 571 -1.66 7.32 -0.26
CA ASP A 571 -1.94 8.74 -0.39
C ASP A 571 -3.32 9.06 0.23
N ASN A 572 -3.57 10.34 0.53
CA ASN A 572 -4.83 10.79 1.10
C ASN A 572 -5.93 11.02 0.07
N ARG A 573 -5.55 11.49 -1.13
CA ARG A 573 -6.44 11.91 -2.22
C ARG A 573 -6.76 10.76 -3.16
N HIS A 574 -5.88 9.78 -3.26
CA HIS A 574 -5.99 8.63 -4.16
C HIS A 574 -6.24 7.33 -3.38
N THR A 575 -7.02 6.43 -3.97
CA THR A 575 -7.20 5.07 -3.47
C THR A 575 -6.03 4.19 -3.91
N ASN A 576 -5.46 3.42 -2.99
CA ASN A 576 -4.44 2.40 -3.24
C ASN A 576 -4.69 1.15 -2.38
N LYS A 577 -5.14 0.06 -3.02
CA LYS A 577 -5.31 -1.25 -2.38
C LYS A 577 -4.19 -2.24 -2.71
N LEU A 578 -3.17 -1.78 -3.46
CA LEU A 578 -2.08 -2.60 -3.98
C LEU A 578 -0.77 -2.39 -3.24
N SER A 579 -0.60 -1.28 -2.52
CA SER A 579 0.56 -1.09 -1.64
C SER A 579 0.66 -2.24 -0.65
N TRP A 580 1.90 -2.66 -0.35
CA TRP A 580 2.16 -3.68 0.68
C TRP A 580 1.59 -3.30 2.05
N ALA A 581 1.43 -2.00 2.34
CA ALA A 581 0.91 -1.51 3.61
C ALA A 581 -0.63 -1.54 3.72
N TYR A 582 -1.33 -1.87 2.63
CA TYR A 582 -2.79 -1.90 2.63
C TYR A 582 -3.37 -2.94 3.60
N SER A 583 -4.52 -2.60 4.20
CA SER A 583 -5.34 -3.52 4.98
C SER A 583 -6.82 -3.27 4.71
N THR A 584 -7.61 -4.34 4.72
CA THR A 584 -9.08 -4.26 4.69
C THR A 584 -9.68 -3.80 6.03
N GLN A 585 -8.85 -3.61 7.06
CA GLN A 585 -9.22 -3.08 8.36
C GLN A 585 -8.57 -1.71 8.56
N HIS A 586 -9.32 -0.76 9.13
CA HIS A 586 -8.75 0.52 9.55
C HIS A 586 -7.73 0.30 10.67
N TYR A 587 -6.58 0.97 10.59
CA TYR A 587 -5.59 0.95 11.66
C TYR A 587 -4.96 2.32 11.91
N TRP A 588 -4.61 2.56 13.16
CA TRP A 588 -4.01 3.82 13.61
C TRP A 588 -2.57 3.98 13.11
N THR A 589 -2.20 5.22 12.76
CA THR A 589 -0.80 5.62 12.66
C THR A 589 -0.37 6.33 13.95
N MET A 590 0.93 6.57 14.12
CA MET A 590 1.46 7.37 15.22
C MET A 590 1.44 8.88 14.97
N SER A 591 0.98 9.31 13.79
CA SER A 591 1.12 10.69 13.36
C SER A 591 -0.07 11.55 13.81
N PRO A 592 0.18 12.63 14.58
CA PRO A 592 -0.86 13.55 15.02
C PRO A 592 -1.48 14.25 13.83
N SER A 593 -2.79 14.52 13.89
CA SER A 593 -3.51 15.18 12.80
C SER A 593 -3.92 16.59 13.21
N SER A 594 -4.92 16.73 14.08
CA SER A 594 -5.44 18.02 14.50
C SER A 594 -6.23 17.94 15.81
N PHE A 595 -6.51 19.10 16.39
CA PHE A 595 -7.62 19.30 17.30
C PHE A 595 -8.68 20.16 16.60
N ASP A 596 -9.90 19.65 16.51
CA ASP A 596 -11.08 20.35 16.00
C ASP A 596 -11.84 20.96 17.19
N ALA A 597 -11.87 22.29 17.28
CA ALA A 597 -12.52 23.00 18.38
C ALA A 597 -14.05 23.02 18.25
N THR A 598 -14.60 22.96 17.03
CA THR A 598 -16.05 22.92 16.80
C THR A 598 -16.63 21.60 17.30
N LEU A 599 -15.96 20.48 17.03
CA LEU A 599 -16.36 19.17 17.54
C LEU A 599 -15.80 18.88 18.94
N GLY A 600 -14.79 19.63 19.36
CA GLY A 600 -14.00 19.39 20.56
C GLY A 600 -13.25 18.07 20.48
N TYR A 601 -12.71 17.69 19.32
CA TYR A 601 -12.10 16.38 19.08
C TYR A 601 -10.60 16.46 18.78
N ALA A 602 -9.81 15.72 19.54
CA ALA A 602 -8.44 15.33 19.20
C ALA A 602 -8.46 14.24 18.13
N ILE A 603 -7.59 14.36 17.13
CA ILE A 603 -7.62 13.58 15.90
C ILE A 603 -6.21 13.11 15.54
N GLU A 604 -6.12 11.85 15.14
CA GLU A 604 -4.90 11.18 14.66
C GLU A 604 -5.08 10.72 13.21
N TRP A 605 -3.96 10.50 12.53
CA TRP A 605 -3.98 9.87 11.22
C TRP A 605 -4.23 8.37 11.32
N PHE A 606 -4.96 7.83 10.34
CA PHE A 606 -5.19 6.40 10.21
C PHE A 606 -5.13 5.98 8.73
N LEU A 607 -4.87 4.69 8.50
CA LEU A 607 -5.12 4.10 7.19
C LEU A 607 -6.59 3.65 7.11
N ASN A 608 -7.30 4.16 6.11
CA ASN A 608 -8.67 3.76 5.83
C ASN A 608 -8.70 2.41 5.08
N SER A 609 -9.63 1.52 5.44
CA SER A 609 -9.86 0.23 4.75
C SER A 609 -10.24 0.40 3.27
N ALA A 610 -10.68 1.59 2.88
CA ALA A 610 -10.88 1.97 1.48
C ALA A 610 -9.56 2.05 0.68
N GLY A 611 -8.40 2.14 1.34
CA GLY A 611 -7.08 2.21 0.70
C GLY A 611 -6.49 3.61 0.61
N ASN A 612 -6.85 4.52 1.52
CA ASN A 612 -6.30 5.89 1.53
C ASN A 612 -5.99 6.36 2.96
N LEU A 613 -5.03 7.26 3.10
CA LEU A 613 -4.71 7.91 4.37
C LEU A 613 -5.80 8.92 4.72
N THR A 614 -6.22 9.01 5.98
CA THR A 614 -7.30 9.92 6.38
C THR A 614 -6.98 10.63 7.71
N PRO A 615 -7.18 11.96 7.80
CA PRO A 615 -6.81 12.77 8.96
C PRO A 615 -7.99 13.17 9.86
N TRP A 616 -9.12 12.47 9.82
CA TRP A 616 -10.41 12.98 10.38
C TRP A 616 -11.03 12.12 11.49
N TRP A 617 -10.31 11.14 12.01
CA TRP A 617 -10.89 10.19 12.98
C TRP A 617 -10.49 10.53 14.42
N GLY A 618 -11.50 10.80 15.26
CA GLY A 618 -11.29 11.17 16.65
C GLY A 618 -10.60 10.04 17.45
N VAL A 619 -9.67 10.42 18.33
CA VAL A 619 -8.84 9.50 19.13
C VAL A 619 -9.64 8.52 19.99
N GLY A 620 -10.88 8.87 20.34
CA GLY A 620 -11.81 8.01 21.08
C GLY A 620 -12.43 6.86 20.27
N SER A 621 -12.07 6.70 19.01
CA SER A 621 -12.62 5.63 18.16
C SER A 621 -11.79 4.36 18.20
N HIS A 622 -12.40 3.20 17.92
CA HIS A 622 -11.73 1.90 17.98
C HIS A 622 -11.25 1.46 16.60
N LEU A 623 -9.96 1.59 16.32
CA LEU A 623 -9.32 1.08 15.10
C LEU A 623 -8.24 0.06 15.45
N GLY A 624 -7.78 -0.71 14.47
CA GLY A 624 -6.73 -1.70 14.66
C GLY A 624 -5.42 -1.10 15.17
N ALA A 625 -4.78 -1.76 16.12
CA ALA A 625 -3.42 -1.43 16.57
C ALA A 625 -2.41 -2.40 15.96
N ARG A 626 -1.36 -1.86 15.32
CA ARG A 626 -0.27 -2.63 14.71
C ARG A 626 1.07 -2.19 15.32
N PRO A 627 1.62 -2.94 16.28
CA PRO A 627 2.93 -2.63 16.86
C PRO A 627 4.01 -2.51 15.79
N VAL A 628 4.91 -1.54 15.96
CA VAL A 628 6.14 -1.41 15.16
C VAL A 628 7.35 -1.52 16.08
N ILE A 629 8.30 -2.36 15.68
CA ILE A 629 9.58 -2.57 16.38
C ILE A 629 10.75 -2.37 15.42
N ASN A 630 11.97 -2.28 15.95
CA ASN A 630 13.18 -2.30 15.14
C ASN A 630 14.04 -3.50 15.57
N LEU A 631 14.31 -4.46 14.69
CA LEU A 631 15.30 -5.51 14.94
C LEU A 631 16.71 -4.94 14.79
N LYS A 632 17.69 -5.46 15.54
CA LYS A 632 19.08 -5.00 15.43
C LYS A 632 19.67 -5.31 14.05
N SER A 633 20.66 -4.51 13.63
CA SER A 633 21.34 -4.67 12.34
C SER A 633 22.07 -6.01 12.21
N ASP A 634 22.55 -6.57 13.32
CA ASP A 634 23.23 -7.85 13.41
C ASP A 634 22.28 -9.05 13.62
N THR A 635 20.97 -8.85 13.47
CA THR A 635 19.98 -9.93 13.61
C THR A 635 20.22 -11.00 12.57
N LEU A 636 20.47 -12.23 13.04
CA LEU A 636 20.69 -13.39 12.20
C LEU A 636 19.37 -14.01 11.70
N ILE A 637 19.42 -14.57 10.49
CA ILE A 637 18.34 -15.36 9.91
C ILE A 637 18.78 -16.80 9.68
N THR A 638 17.82 -17.71 9.67
CA THR A 638 18.04 -19.14 9.37
C THR A 638 17.70 -19.50 7.93
N GLY A 639 16.99 -18.62 7.20
CA GLY A 639 16.65 -18.80 5.79
C GLY A 639 15.53 -17.88 5.34
N GLY A 640 15.02 -18.16 4.14
CA GLY A 640 13.90 -17.48 3.53
C GLY A 640 14.29 -16.40 2.50
N ILE A 641 13.29 -16.04 1.70
CA ILE A 641 13.40 -15.03 0.63
C ILE A 641 12.43 -13.86 0.83
N GLY A 642 11.88 -13.74 2.04
CA GLY A 642 11.01 -12.65 2.44
C GLY A 642 9.60 -12.71 1.87
N THR A 643 9.21 -13.77 1.17
CA THR A 643 7.85 -13.83 0.61
C THR A 643 6.85 -14.33 1.64
N GLY A 644 5.56 -14.16 1.34
CA GLY A 644 4.51 -14.80 2.13
C GLY A 644 4.70 -16.32 2.21
N SER A 645 5.06 -16.97 1.10
CA SER A 645 5.29 -18.42 1.07
C SER A 645 6.59 -18.86 1.77
N ASP A 646 7.61 -18.01 1.79
CA ASP A 646 8.93 -18.28 2.36
C ASP A 646 9.54 -17.01 3.03
N PRO A 647 9.05 -16.64 4.23
CA PRO A 647 9.45 -15.40 4.90
C PRO A 647 10.88 -15.49 5.41
N PHE A 648 11.54 -14.36 5.63
CA PHE A 648 12.81 -14.37 6.36
C PHE A 648 12.58 -14.87 7.79
N VAL A 649 13.29 -15.92 8.21
CA VAL A 649 13.10 -16.50 9.54
C VAL A 649 14.22 -16.07 10.47
N VAL A 650 13.90 -15.23 11.47
CA VAL A 650 14.87 -14.76 12.47
C VAL A 650 15.22 -15.91 13.43
N GLY A 651 16.53 -16.10 13.63
CA GLY A 651 17.11 -17.17 14.45
C GLY A 651 17.26 -16.87 15.93
#